data_AF-A0A951NWP6-F1
#
_entry.id   AF-A0A951NWP6-F1
#
_cell.length_a   1.000
_cell.length_b   1.000
_cell.length_c   1.000
_cell.angle_alpha   90.00
_cell.angle_beta   90.00
_cell.angle_gamma   90.00
#
_symmetry.space_group_name_H-M   'P 1'
#
loop_
_entity.id
_entity.type
_entity.pdbx_description
1 polymer ?
#
loop_
_entity_poly.entity_id
_entity_poly.type
_entity_poly.pdbx_seq_one_letter_code
_entity_poly.pdbx_strand_id
1 'polypeptide(L)'
;MLMSVVDRYSAQDIPVTEIISQGSSSLNQQIYLRLRLALSLNLRRQILIAVCDDVTLRSQFATQLETDVATEPVSNISSRLISFALDLNNPDVLEQIRQSFDPGIGLSNFQITGIDQLTRQPVHIQRTFLDSLSTIAQQLPNLEFNLVIWVTRPWCRAIQQSVPEFWNWHTGLFEFEGDPFEQNQIQPVSKNGSSNGHRKLKLDSDLADFVLASVMQMIDLDDQTALTKVLETNHPDTEPLQILHQIEELHQARSSAPSLAALYRQLGDWYRDRLDPVRPAAQHLTIVIRAYEQALKLVDMKSEEVSDLLNDIANLYWIKARSGSGSVATNLEKALKAYQFALDRTSPELQPQTYAMIQNNLGSVYSDLAVQRSPEENLQSAIEAYQASIQHRSFETDPARYAATQNNLGTAYWNLAQYRSSMINLQSAINAYNEALRYYTPEQEPLHYAMLQNNLGTAYWNLSRCDQAVQELAMAEDFLHLAIGAYRVALIYRTLEAAPLSYAATQNNLGTAYWHLANQESTHHDDRSIHLLCAIDAYQEALSAVQYLAAASTPHAPSLSFDVSATHHHIGLTYYRTAIDSHTELSLPERTKFLHHALRHQVRSAQGWQDQPDFQLSAVAQFSQIVKTIYDREGIQGQTQALSQIPPAFLPQVMREL
;
A
#
# COMPACT_ATOMS: atom_id res chain seq x y z
N MET A 1 28.60 3.33 -27.07
CA MET A 1 28.14 4.74 -27.05
C MET A 1 26.63 4.74 -26.79
N LEU A 2 26.20 4.10 -25.69
CA LEU A 2 24.80 3.79 -25.32
C LEU A 2 24.54 4.28 -23.88
N MET A 3 25.16 5.41 -23.54
CA MET A 3 25.25 5.97 -22.18
C MET A 3 24.74 7.42 -22.21
N SER A 4 23.54 7.70 -22.76
CA SER A 4 23.08 9.11 -22.84
C SER A 4 21.57 9.36 -22.97
N VAL A 5 20.71 8.36 -22.82
CA VAL A 5 19.24 8.60 -22.77
C VAL A 5 18.71 8.35 -21.35
N VAL A 6 19.16 7.29 -20.70
CA VAL A 6 18.89 7.04 -19.27
C VAL A 6 19.57 8.08 -18.39
N ASP A 7 20.78 8.54 -18.72
CA ASP A 7 21.48 9.58 -17.95
C ASP A 7 20.86 10.98 -18.10
N ARG A 8 20.00 11.22 -19.11
CA ARG A 8 19.27 12.49 -19.26
C ARG A 8 18.07 12.63 -18.32
N TYR A 9 17.60 11.53 -17.75
CA TYR A 9 16.46 11.48 -16.82
C TYR A 9 16.72 10.58 -15.61
N SER A 10 17.97 10.18 -15.41
CA SER A 10 18.42 9.60 -14.16
C SER A 10 18.25 10.68 -13.10
N ALA A 11 17.79 10.28 -11.91
CA ALA A 11 17.73 11.18 -10.77
C ALA A 11 19.12 11.63 -10.27
N GLN A 12 20.18 11.53 -11.10
CA GLN A 12 21.51 12.02 -10.76
C GLN A 12 21.60 13.55 -10.78
N ASP A 13 20.66 14.24 -11.43
CA ASP A 13 20.59 15.71 -11.44
C ASP A 13 19.71 16.30 -10.32
N ILE A 14 19.28 15.51 -9.33
CA ILE A 14 19.03 16.08 -8.01
C ILE A 14 20.39 16.04 -7.31
N PRO A 15 21.10 17.18 -7.17
CA PRO A 15 22.32 17.20 -6.38
C PRO A 15 21.90 17.05 -4.92
N VAL A 16 21.75 15.81 -4.46
CA VAL A 16 21.58 15.44 -3.05
C VAL A 16 22.80 15.89 -2.22
N THR A 17 23.86 16.34 -2.87
CA THR A 17 25.13 16.72 -2.27
C THR A 17 25.40 18.22 -2.14
N GLU A 18 24.52 19.13 -2.59
CA GLU A 18 24.76 20.59 -2.47
C GLU A 18 23.77 21.40 -1.62
N ILE A 19 22.85 20.76 -0.88
CA ILE A 19 21.93 21.47 0.03
C ILE A 19 22.42 21.38 1.49
N ILE A 20 23.70 21.67 1.71
CA ILE A 20 24.26 21.91 3.05
C ILE A 20 24.57 23.39 3.16
N SER A 21 23.53 24.20 3.34
CA SER A 21 23.71 25.45 4.08
C SER A 21 22.45 25.80 4.86
N GLN A 22 22.57 25.66 6.18
CA GLN A 22 21.78 26.30 7.23
C GLN A 22 20.37 25.74 7.54
N GLY A 23 20.34 24.72 8.41
CA GLY A 23 19.43 24.73 9.57
C GLY A 23 18.04 24.08 9.46
N SER A 24 17.59 23.60 8.30
CA SER A 24 16.34 22.83 8.21
C SER A 24 16.57 21.34 8.51
N SER A 25 15.72 20.72 9.34
CA SER A 25 15.75 19.27 9.59
C SER A 25 15.65 18.49 8.26
N SER A 26 16.31 17.33 8.16
CA SER A 26 16.31 16.50 6.95
C SER A 26 14.89 16.19 6.45
N LEU A 27 13.93 16.08 7.37
CA LEU A 27 12.53 15.82 7.09
C LEU A 27 11.85 17.01 6.38
N ASN A 28 12.04 18.24 6.88
CA ASN A 28 11.48 19.43 6.23
C ASN A 28 12.02 19.62 4.81
N GLN A 29 13.28 19.27 4.59
CA GLN A 29 13.89 19.27 3.25
C GLN A 29 13.25 18.22 2.33
N GLN A 30 12.98 17.02 2.82
CA GLN A 30 12.32 15.97 2.02
C GLN A 30 10.87 16.33 1.68
N ILE A 31 10.13 16.88 2.64
CA ILE A 31 8.75 17.33 2.43
C ILE A 31 8.73 18.45 1.38
N TYR A 32 9.68 19.38 1.46
CA TYR A 32 9.88 20.40 0.45
C TYR A 32 10.16 19.80 -0.95
N LEU A 33 11.08 18.84 -1.05
CA LEU A 33 11.37 18.16 -2.33
C LEU A 33 10.16 17.43 -2.91
N ARG A 34 9.31 16.82 -2.08
CA ARG A 34 8.06 16.19 -2.52
C ARG A 34 7.05 17.23 -3.03
N LEU A 35 6.91 18.37 -2.34
CA LEU A 35 6.04 19.47 -2.77
C LEU A 35 6.51 20.04 -4.11
N ARG A 36 7.82 20.27 -4.23
CA ARG A 36 8.44 20.74 -5.47
C ARG A 36 8.25 19.75 -6.61
N LEU A 37 8.50 18.45 -6.37
CA LEU A 37 8.30 17.41 -7.36
C LEU A 37 6.82 17.35 -7.81
N ALA A 38 5.87 17.43 -6.87
CA ALA A 38 4.44 17.42 -7.20
C ALA A 38 4.06 18.58 -8.13
N LEU A 39 4.67 19.76 -7.96
CA LEU A 39 4.50 20.89 -8.86
C LEU A 39 5.25 20.74 -10.20
N SER A 40 6.47 20.21 -10.19
CA SER A 40 7.30 20.05 -11.39
C SER A 40 6.73 19.03 -12.37
N LEU A 41 5.85 18.13 -11.91
CA LEU A 41 5.09 17.23 -12.76
C LEU A 41 4.08 17.96 -13.68
N ASN A 42 3.77 19.25 -13.42
CA ASN A 42 2.85 20.07 -14.22
C ASN A 42 1.48 19.39 -14.48
N LEU A 43 1.02 18.57 -13.54
CA LEU A 43 -0.31 17.95 -13.58
C LEU A 43 -1.38 19.02 -13.48
N ARG A 44 -2.53 18.84 -14.11
CA ARG A 44 -3.60 19.85 -14.04
C ARG A 44 -4.43 19.69 -12.76
N ARG A 45 -5.06 20.77 -12.30
CA ARG A 45 -6.11 20.76 -11.25
C ARG A 45 -5.63 20.22 -9.89
N GLN A 46 -4.35 20.39 -9.58
CA GLN A 46 -3.79 19.92 -8.31
C GLN A 46 -4.14 20.88 -7.17
N ILE A 47 -4.59 20.32 -6.05
CA ILE A 47 -4.74 21.03 -4.78
C ILE A 47 -3.70 20.45 -3.81
N LEU A 48 -2.66 21.24 -3.51
CA LEU A 48 -1.56 20.87 -2.65
C LEU A 48 -1.66 21.65 -1.35
N ILE A 49 -1.73 20.95 -0.21
CA ILE A 49 -1.85 21.56 1.11
C ILE A 49 -0.51 21.48 1.81
N ALA A 50 0.13 22.62 2.03
CA ALA A 50 1.40 22.73 2.74
C ALA A 50 1.15 23.22 4.16
N VAL A 51 1.30 22.34 5.15
CA VAL A 51 1.02 22.63 6.56
C VAL A 51 2.32 22.99 7.26
N CYS A 52 2.44 24.22 7.76
CA CYS A 52 3.60 24.67 8.53
C CYS A 52 3.15 25.68 9.61
N ASP A 53 3.36 25.31 10.87
CA ASP A 53 3.01 26.14 12.02
C ASP A 53 4.05 27.25 12.28
N ASP A 54 5.31 27.02 11.91
CA ASP A 54 6.38 28.01 12.02
C ASP A 54 6.29 29.04 10.89
N VAL A 55 6.01 30.29 11.25
CA VAL A 55 5.83 31.39 10.28
C VAL A 55 7.11 31.67 9.49
N THR A 56 8.28 31.60 10.13
CA THR A 56 9.56 31.91 9.50
C THR A 56 9.92 30.83 8.48
N LEU A 57 9.79 29.56 8.89
CA LEU A 57 10.07 28.41 8.05
C LEU A 57 9.11 28.34 6.86
N ARG A 58 7.82 28.60 7.09
CA ARG A 58 6.81 28.65 6.03
C ARG A 58 7.12 29.73 5.00
N SER A 59 7.49 30.93 5.43
CA SER A 59 7.90 32.01 4.52
C SER A 59 9.17 31.64 3.75
N GLN A 60 10.15 31.01 4.40
CA GLN A 60 11.36 30.52 3.73
C GLN A 60 11.03 29.50 2.63
N PHE A 61 10.23 28.47 2.92
CA PHE A 61 9.88 27.46 1.92
C PHE A 61 9.00 28.01 0.79
N ALA A 62 8.06 28.90 1.10
CA ALA A 62 7.23 29.54 0.08
C ALA A 62 8.07 30.38 -0.90
N THR A 63 9.05 31.14 -0.40
CA THR A 63 9.98 31.91 -1.24
C THR A 63 10.96 31.02 -2.00
N GLN A 64 11.45 29.95 -1.36
CA GLN A 64 12.32 28.97 -2.02
C GLN A 64 11.58 28.28 -3.18
N LEU A 65 10.30 27.91 -2.98
CA LEU A 65 9.48 27.25 -4.01
C LEU A 65 9.28 28.15 -5.24
N GLU A 66 9.04 29.45 -5.01
CA GLU A 66 8.95 30.45 -6.08
C GLU A 66 10.26 30.57 -6.87
N THR A 67 11.39 30.54 -6.18
CA THR A 67 12.72 30.62 -6.79
C THR A 67 13.04 29.35 -7.59
N ASP A 68 12.81 28.18 -7.00
CA ASP A 68 13.12 26.89 -7.60
C ASP A 68 12.34 26.68 -8.90
N VAL A 69 11.02 26.92 -8.87
CA VAL A 69 10.15 26.77 -10.05
C VAL A 69 10.52 27.77 -11.15
N ALA A 70 11.02 28.96 -10.81
CA ALA A 70 11.46 29.96 -11.79
C ALA A 70 12.79 29.61 -12.49
N THR A 71 13.61 28.72 -11.90
CA THR A 71 14.95 28.37 -12.40
C THR A 71 15.02 27.08 -13.21
N GLU A 72 13.92 26.32 -13.34
CA GLU A 72 13.93 25.05 -14.08
C GLU A 72 14.07 25.28 -15.61
N PRO A 73 14.93 24.50 -16.30
CA PRO A 73 15.17 24.67 -17.72
C PRO A 73 13.91 24.37 -18.54
N VAL A 74 13.50 25.36 -19.32
CA VAL A 74 12.26 25.41 -20.12
C VAL A 74 12.09 24.15 -20.99
N SER A 75 11.27 23.21 -20.53
CA SER A 75 10.70 22.13 -21.35
C SER A 75 9.32 22.57 -21.88
N ASN A 76 9.30 23.38 -22.93
CA ASN A 76 8.17 23.73 -23.81
C ASN A 76 6.77 24.10 -23.22
N ILE A 77 6.56 24.15 -21.90
CA ILE A 77 5.35 24.63 -21.25
C ILE A 77 5.78 25.63 -20.18
N SER A 78 5.48 26.91 -20.39
CA SER A 78 5.68 27.99 -19.43
C SER A 78 4.74 27.81 -18.23
N SER A 79 5.11 26.99 -17.24
CA SER A 79 4.40 26.96 -15.96
C SER A 79 5.01 28.02 -15.03
N ARG A 80 4.26 29.09 -14.79
CA ARG A 80 4.66 30.16 -13.86
C ARG A 80 3.97 29.93 -12.52
N LEU A 81 4.75 29.90 -11.43
CA LEU A 81 4.19 29.96 -10.08
C LEU A 81 3.92 31.43 -9.71
N ILE A 82 2.65 31.75 -9.48
CA ILE A 82 2.20 33.08 -9.04
C ILE A 82 1.96 32.99 -7.54
N SER A 83 2.79 33.70 -6.76
CA SER A 83 2.63 33.75 -5.31
C SER A 83 1.92 35.03 -4.86
N PHE A 84 0.95 34.90 -3.97
CA PHE A 84 0.34 36.04 -3.28
C PHE A 84 0.03 35.71 -1.82
N ALA A 85 0.00 36.75 -0.98
CA ALA A 85 -0.53 36.66 0.36
C ALA A 85 -2.04 36.91 0.32
N LEU A 86 -2.81 36.13 1.08
CA LEU A 86 -4.26 36.26 1.13
C LEU A 86 -4.69 37.67 1.56
N ASP A 87 -5.43 38.39 0.72
CA ASP A 87 -6.03 39.68 1.11
C ASP A 87 -7.13 39.47 2.17
N LEU A 88 -6.93 40.01 3.37
CA LEU A 88 -7.87 39.88 4.48
C LEU A 88 -9.11 40.77 4.32
N ASN A 89 -9.07 41.79 3.45
CA ASN A 89 -10.23 42.63 3.16
C ASN A 89 -11.20 41.92 2.19
N ASN A 90 -10.68 41.00 1.37
CA ASN A 90 -11.45 40.15 0.50
C ASN A 90 -10.84 38.74 0.42
N PRO A 91 -11.08 37.87 1.41
CA PRO A 91 -10.41 36.56 1.50
C PRO A 91 -10.98 35.51 0.54
N ASP A 92 -11.68 35.92 -0.52
CA ASP A 92 -12.10 35.03 -1.61
C ASP A 92 -10.90 34.65 -2.47
N VAL A 93 -10.45 33.41 -2.31
CA VAL A 93 -9.29 32.87 -3.02
C VAL A 93 -9.52 32.85 -4.53
N LEU A 94 -10.71 32.47 -4.97
CA LEU A 94 -11.01 32.31 -6.39
C LEU A 94 -11.06 33.66 -7.10
N GLU A 95 -11.59 34.69 -6.43
CA GLU A 95 -11.55 36.05 -6.95
C GLU A 95 -10.12 36.58 -7.09
N GLN A 96 -9.28 36.38 -6.07
CA GLN A 96 -7.86 36.80 -6.11
C GLN A 96 -7.07 36.07 -7.21
N ILE A 97 -7.32 34.77 -7.41
CA ILE A 97 -6.73 33.99 -8.51
C ILE A 97 -7.15 34.58 -9.86
N ARG A 98 -8.45 34.85 -10.07
CA ARG A 98 -8.97 35.39 -11.35
C ARG A 98 -8.38 36.76 -11.70
N GLN A 99 -8.10 37.59 -10.71
CA GLN A 99 -7.45 38.90 -10.93
C GLN A 99 -6.00 38.76 -11.41
N SER A 100 -5.34 37.66 -11.03
CA SER A 100 -3.95 37.35 -11.37
C SER A 100 -3.82 36.36 -12.53
N PHE A 101 -4.94 35.89 -13.08
CA PHE A 101 -4.98 34.87 -14.11
C PHE A 101 -4.75 35.49 -15.50
N ASP A 102 -3.72 35.02 -16.20
CA ASP A 102 -3.45 35.39 -17.59
C ASP A 102 -3.80 34.21 -18.52
N PRO A 103 -4.88 34.30 -19.32
CA PRO A 103 -5.30 33.22 -20.21
C PRO A 103 -4.34 32.98 -21.39
N GLY A 104 -3.33 33.83 -21.60
CA GLY A 104 -2.32 33.67 -22.65
C GLY A 104 -1.13 32.79 -22.27
N ILE A 105 -0.99 32.44 -20.99
CA ILE A 105 0.04 31.55 -20.44
C ILE A 105 -0.60 30.15 -20.28
N GLY A 106 0.18 29.07 -20.37
CA GLY A 106 -0.31 27.70 -20.19
C GLY A 106 -0.86 27.42 -18.78
N LEU A 107 -0.71 26.18 -18.29
CA LEU A 107 -1.14 25.81 -16.94
C LEU A 107 -0.55 26.77 -15.89
N SER A 108 -1.42 27.43 -15.12
CA SER A 108 -1.01 28.40 -14.09
C SER A 108 -0.91 27.74 -12.72
N ASN A 109 0.22 27.89 -12.05
CA ASN A 109 0.41 27.42 -10.67
C ASN A 109 0.23 28.61 -9.73
N PHE A 110 -0.60 28.48 -8.69
CA PHE A 110 -0.80 29.51 -7.68
C PHE A 110 -0.31 29.03 -6.31
N GLN A 111 0.33 29.95 -5.57
CA GLN A 111 0.73 29.74 -4.19
C GLN A 111 0.11 30.82 -3.30
N ILE A 112 -0.59 30.41 -2.25
CA ILE A 112 -1.23 31.31 -1.29
C ILE A 112 -0.58 31.16 0.07
N THR A 113 -0.15 32.31 0.62
CA THR A 113 0.39 32.43 1.97
C THR A 113 -0.48 33.35 2.84
N GLY A 114 -0.23 33.41 4.15
CA GLY A 114 -0.92 34.35 5.04
C GLY A 114 -2.30 33.89 5.56
N ILE A 115 -2.71 32.65 5.28
CA ILE A 115 -3.99 32.07 5.75
C ILE A 115 -4.06 32.05 7.29
N ASP A 116 -2.91 31.91 7.96
CA ASP A 116 -2.81 31.96 9.42
C ASP A 116 -3.31 33.28 10.03
N GLN A 117 -3.23 34.39 9.29
CA GLN A 117 -3.70 35.70 9.73
C GLN A 117 -5.23 35.76 9.88
N LEU A 118 -5.98 34.89 9.20
CA LEU A 118 -7.43 34.76 9.35
C LEU A 118 -7.85 34.42 10.78
N THR A 119 -6.97 33.78 11.55
CA THR A 119 -7.23 33.44 12.97
C THR A 119 -7.57 34.68 13.81
N ARG A 120 -7.04 35.85 13.43
CA ARG A 120 -7.27 37.13 14.12
C ARG A 120 -8.43 37.94 13.51
N GLN A 121 -9.05 37.44 12.46
CA GLN A 121 -10.13 38.13 11.75
C GLN A 121 -11.51 37.72 12.28
N PRO A 122 -12.54 38.57 12.09
CA PRO A 122 -13.92 38.23 12.43
C PRO A 122 -14.39 36.93 11.73
N VAL A 123 -15.29 36.20 12.38
CA VAL A 123 -15.83 34.92 11.88
C VAL A 123 -16.39 35.02 10.45
N HIS A 124 -17.02 36.15 10.09
CA HIS A 124 -17.55 36.31 8.74
C HIS A 124 -16.45 36.36 7.66
N ILE A 125 -15.28 36.94 7.96
CA ILE A 125 -14.11 36.95 7.06
C ILE A 125 -13.53 35.53 6.92
N GLN A 126 -13.39 34.81 8.04
CA GLN A 126 -12.98 33.40 8.04
C GLN A 126 -13.94 32.52 7.21
N ARG A 127 -15.24 32.80 7.30
CA ARG A 127 -16.26 32.08 6.55
C ARG A 127 -16.19 32.37 5.05
N THR A 128 -15.97 33.62 4.65
CA THR A 128 -15.77 33.97 3.22
C THR A 128 -14.60 33.19 2.61
N PHE A 129 -13.50 33.01 3.35
CA PHE A 129 -12.39 32.15 2.91
C PHE A 129 -12.85 30.69 2.69
N LEU A 130 -13.52 30.09 3.68
CA LEU A 130 -13.99 28.69 3.59
C LEU A 130 -15.03 28.50 2.47
N ASP A 131 -15.96 29.45 2.31
CA ASP A 131 -16.96 29.46 1.25
C ASP A 131 -16.29 29.56 -0.15
N SER A 132 -15.17 30.29 -0.25
CA SER A 132 -14.38 30.34 -1.50
C SER A 132 -13.74 29.00 -1.83
N LEU A 133 -13.25 28.24 -0.83
CA LEU A 133 -12.74 26.87 -1.04
C LEU A 133 -13.85 25.91 -1.47
N SER A 134 -15.05 26.02 -0.89
CA SER A 134 -16.22 25.25 -1.32
C SER A 134 -16.57 25.55 -2.79
N THR A 135 -16.51 26.82 -3.18
CA THR A 135 -16.73 27.26 -4.57
C THR A 135 -15.67 26.70 -5.52
N ILE A 136 -14.40 26.70 -5.11
CA ILE A 136 -13.31 26.07 -5.88
C ILE A 136 -13.59 24.59 -6.07
N ALA A 137 -13.98 23.86 -5.02
CA ALA A 137 -14.30 22.44 -5.10
C ALA A 137 -15.46 22.15 -6.07
N GLN A 138 -16.49 22.98 -6.07
CA GLN A 138 -17.63 22.86 -6.99
C GLN A 138 -17.26 23.15 -8.45
N GLN A 139 -16.25 23.99 -8.68
CA GLN A 139 -15.83 24.42 -10.02
C GLN A 139 -14.56 23.75 -10.52
N LEU A 140 -13.90 22.91 -9.70
CA LEU A 140 -12.59 22.33 -9.99
C LEU A 140 -12.46 21.67 -11.37
N PRO A 141 -13.47 20.94 -11.89
CA PRO A 141 -13.41 20.37 -13.24
C PRO A 141 -13.32 21.40 -14.38
N ASN A 142 -13.64 22.66 -14.10
CA ASN A 142 -13.64 23.77 -15.06
C ASN A 142 -12.47 24.76 -14.83
N LEU A 143 -11.64 24.54 -13.81
CA LEU A 143 -10.52 25.41 -13.46
C LEU A 143 -9.23 24.81 -14.02
N GLU A 144 -8.45 25.59 -14.77
CA GLU A 144 -7.17 25.15 -15.37
C GLU A 144 -5.99 25.73 -14.59
N PHE A 145 -5.95 25.49 -13.28
CA PHE A 145 -4.84 25.91 -12.42
C PHE A 145 -4.50 24.87 -11.35
N ASN A 146 -3.28 24.97 -10.82
CA ASN A 146 -2.86 24.27 -9.60
C ASN A 146 -2.81 25.26 -8.45
N LEU A 147 -3.09 24.78 -7.24
CA LEU A 147 -3.16 25.61 -6.05
C LEU A 147 -2.38 24.98 -4.90
N VAL A 148 -1.36 25.69 -4.42
CA VAL A 148 -0.67 25.42 -3.16
C VAL A 148 -1.23 26.36 -2.09
N ILE A 149 -1.80 25.81 -1.03
CA ILE A 149 -2.21 26.58 0.15
C ILE A 149 -1.29 26.32 1.33
N TRP A 150 -0.66 27.38 1.84
CA TRP A 150 0.17 27.32 3.03
C TRP A 150 -0.66 27.63 4.27
N VAL A 151 -0.86 26.62 5.13
CA VAL A 151 -1.76 26.68 6.29
C VAL A 151 -1.06 26.26 7.57
N THR A 152 -1.64 26.60 8.72
CA THR A 152 -1.28 26.01 10.01
C THR A 152 -2.11 24.76 10.27
N ARG A 153 -1.69 23.90 11.22
CA ARG A 153 -2.45 22.70 11.61
C ARG A 153 -3.90 22.99 12.04
N PRO A 154 -4.18 24.07 12.82
CA PRO A 154 -5.56 24.48 13.10
C PRO A 154 -6.39 24.77 11.84
N TRP A 155 -5.81 25.45 10.85
CA TRP A 155 -6.49 25.75 9.59
C TRP A 155 -6.65 24.52 8.70
N CYS A 156 -5.67 23.62 8.68
CA CYS A 156 -5.77 22.33 8.01
C CYS A 156 -6.99 21.53 8.53
N ARG A 157 -7.12 21.42 9.86
CA ARG A 157 -8.29 20.78 10.51
C ARG A 157 -9.59 21.53 10.22
N ALA A 158 -9.57 22.85 10.26
CA ALA A 158 -10.75 23.67 9.98
C ALA A 158 -11.25 23.46 8.54
N ILE A 159 -10.37 23.39 7.56
CA ILE A 159 -10.70 23.06 6.16
C ILE A 159 -11.27 21.65 6.06
N GLN A 160 -10.59 20.65 6.65
CA GLN A 160 -11.03 19.25 6.65
C GLN A 160 -12.44 19.09 7.23
N GLN A 161 -12.76 19.81 8.30
CA GLN A 161 -14.05 19.72 8.99
C GLN A 161 -15.16 20.55 8.33
N SER A 162 -14.82 21.74 7.82
CA SER A 162 -15.81 22.72 7.38
C SER A 162 -16.08 22.67 5.88
N VAL A 163 -15.12 22.17 5.09
CA VAL A 163 -15.20 22.09 3.62
C VAL A 163 -14.71 20.72 3.14
N PRO A 164 -15.35 19.61 3.57
CA PRO A 164 -14.91 18.25 3.24
C PRO A 164 -14.89 17.99 1.74
N GLU A 165 -15.76 18.64 0.96
CA GLU A 165 -15.74 18.57 -0.49
C GLU A 165 -14.42 19.07 -1.06
N PHE A 166 -13.90 20.21 -0.61
CA PHE A 166 -12.59 20.72 -1.03
C PHE A 166 -11.45 19.84 -0.53
N TRP A 167 -11.54 19.39 0.73
CA TRP A 167 -10.53 18.51 1.33
C TRP A 167 -10.33 17.23 0.53
N ASN A 168 -11.42 16.59 0.08
CA ASN A 168 -11.35 15.34 -0.68
C ASN A 168 -10.68 15.49 -2.06
N TRP A 169 -10.58 16.72 -2.58
CA TRP A 169 -9.90 17.02 -3.84
C TRP A 169 -8.38 17.23 -3.71
N HIS A 170 -7.83 17.27 -2.49
CA HIS A 170 -6.40 17.44 -2.34
C HIS A 170 -5.65 16.28 -3.00
N THR A 171 -4.59 16.59 -3.73
CA THR A 171 -3.74 15.61 -4.39
C THR A 171 -2.40 15.43 -3.68
N GLY A 172 -2.10 16.31 -2.72
CA GLY A 172 -0.95 16.18 -1.83
C GLY A 172 -1.12 16.96 -0.53
N LEU A 173 -0.64 16.36 0.57
CA LEU A 173 -0.54 16.97 1.89
C LEU A 173 0.93 16.93 2.33
N PHE A 174 1.48 18.09 2.68
CA PHE A 174 2.90 18.29 2.98
C PHE A 174 3.05 18.95 4.34
N GLU A 175 3.29 18.17 5.39
CA GLU A 175 3.30 18.65 6.78
C GLU A 175 4.71 18.93 7.32
N PHE A 176 5.12 20.19 7.29
CA PHE A 176 6.40 20.64 7.82
C PHE A 176 6.42 20.66 9.36
N GLU A 177 7.53 20.23 9.93
CA GLU A 177 7.80 20.33 11.36
C GLU A 177 8.27 21.74 11.71
N GLY A 178 7.56 22.39 12.65
CA GLY A 178 8.09 23.57 13.34
C GLY A 178 8.92 23.15 14.55
N ASP A 179 9.79 24.03 15.04
CA ASP A 179 10.53 23.79 16.29
C ASP A 179 9.54 23.44 17.43
N PRO A 180 9.84 22.41 18.26
CA PRO A 180 8.93 21.99 19.30
C PRO A 180 8.80 23.10 20.35
N PHE A 181 7.68 23.84 20.31
CA PHE A 181 7.29 24.68 21.44
C PHE A 181 7.01 23.80 22.66
N GLU A 182 7.68 24.15 23.77
CA GLU A 182 7.66 23.50 25.07
C GLU A 182 6.23 23.09 25.52
N GLN A 183 5.96 21.79 25.53
CA GLN A 183 4.78 21.25 26.19
C GLN A 183 4.97 21.34 27.70
N ASN A 184 4.48 22.44 28.28
CA ASN A 184 4.23 22.53 29.70
C ASN A 184 3.29 21.39 30.13
N GLN A 185 3.75 20.63 31.12
CA GLN A 185 3.01 19.56 31.78
C GLN A 185 1.65 20.07 32.26
N ILE A 186 0.56 19.49 31.75
CA ILE A 186 -0.78 19.67 32.32
C ILE A 186 -1.28 18.31 32.80
N GLN A 187 -1.48 18.23 34.12
CA GLN A 187 -2.06 17.09 34.84
C GLN A 187 -3.53 16.86 34.44
N PRO A 188 -4.04 15.61 34.55
CA PRO A 188 -5.41 15.28 34.17
C PRO A 188 -6.42 15.74 35.22
N VAL A 189 -7.52 16.35 34.77
CA VAL A 189 -8.71 16.68 35.57
C VAL A 189 -9.87 15.73 35.24
N SER A 190 -10.63 15.41 36.27
CA SER A 190 -11.62 14.34 36.41
C SER A 190 -12.86 14.39 35.51
N LYS A 191 -13.38 13.17 35.25
CA LYS A 191 -14.67 12.76 34.65
C LYS A 191 -15.90 13.55 35.11
N ASN A 192 -16.87 13.71 34.21
CA ASN A 192 -18.28 13.30 34.43
C ASN A 192 -19.16 13.36 33.15
N GLY A 193 -19.88 12.26 32.86
CA GLY A 193 -21.32 12.31 32.49
C GLY A 193 -21.78 11.95 31.06
N SER A 194 -22.35 10.73 30.93
CA SER A 194 -23.56 10.33 30.13
C SER A 194 -23.48 10.37 28.59
N SER A 195 -23.27 9.25 27.89
CA SER A 195 -24.19 8.16 27.47
C SER A 195 -25.14 8.48 26.30
N ASN A 196 -24.92 7.87 25.13
CA ASN A 196 -25.75 6.80 24.53
C ASN A 196 -25.56 6.68 23.01
N GLY A 197 -25.42 5.44 22.53
CA GLY A 197 -25.50 5.14 21.10
C GLY A 197 -25.04 3.76 20.63
N HIS A 198 -24.96 2.73 21.48
CA HIS A 198 -24.54 1.39 21.04
C HIS A 198 -25.64 0.65 20.29
N ARG A 199 -25.48 0.48 18.97
CA ARG A 199 -26.21 -0.54 18.21
C ARG A 199 -25.59 -1.91 18.49
N LYS A 200 -26.23 -2.66 19.38
CA LYS A 200 -25.98 -4.10 19.59
C LYS A 200 -26.50 -4.88 18.38
N LEU A 201 -25.59 -5.43 17.56
CA LEU A 201 -25.92 -6.57 16.70
C LEU A 201 -26.05 -7.80 17.62
N LYS A 202 -27.26 -8.34 17.73
CA LYS A 202 -27.50 -9.64 18.38
C LYS A 202 -27.00 -10.72 17.43
N LEU A 203 -25.92 -11.42 17.81
CA LEU A 203 -25.62 -12.73 17.26
C LEU A 203 -26.73 -13.70 17.69
N ASP A 204 -27.29 -14.45 16.73
CA ASP A 204 -28.29 -15.49 16.99
C ASP A 204 -27.73 -16.54 17.96
N SER A 205 -28.57 -16.99 18.91
CA SER A 205 -28.18 -17.96 19.96
C SER A 205 -27.58 -19.24 19.39
N ASP A 206 -28.01 -19.64 18.20
CA ASP A 206 -27.54 -20.85 17.52
C ASP A 206 -26.08 -20.72 17.04
N LEU A 207 -25.64 -19.50 16.69
CA LEU A 207 -24.25 -19.25 16.31
C LEU A 207 -23.36 -19.23 17.55
N ALA A 208 -23.80 -18.64 18.66
CA ALA A 208 -23.05 -18.66 19.92
C ALA A 208 -22.85 -20.08 20.46
N ASP A 209 -23.89 -20.93 20.40
CA ASP A 209 -23.82 -22.35 20.79
C ASP A 209 -22.98 -23.17 19.80
N PHE A 210 -23.07 -22.91 18.49
CA PHE A 210 -22.19 -23.51 17.48
C PHE A 210 -20.73 -23.07 17.64
N VAL A 211 -20.46 -21.84 18.07
CA VAL A 211 -19.10 -21.30 18.25
C VAL A 211 -18.46 -21.84 19.51
N LEU A 212 -19.19 -21.92 20.63
CA LEU A 212 -18.79 -22.67 21.83
C LEU A 212 -18.51 -24.13 21.49
N ALA A 213 -19.42 -24.78 20.76
CA ALA A 213 -19.23 -26.14 20.28
C ALA A 213 -18.04 -26.27 19.32
N SER A 214 -17.76 -25.31 18.43
CA SER A 214 -16.65 -25.42 17.47
C SER A 214 -15.27 -25.28 18.10
N VAL A 215 -15.13 -24.40 19.11
CA VAL A 215 -13.90 -24.24 19.91
C VAL A 215 -13.74 -25.41 20.90
N MET A 216 -14.84 -26.00 21.38
CA MET A 216 -14.83 -27.06 22.39
C MET A 216 -14.94 -28.51 21.84
N GLN A 217 -15.53 -28.75 20.65
CA GLN A 217 -15.95 -30.08 20.14
C GLN A 217 -15.10 -30.69 19.01
N MET A 218 -13.95 -30.13 18.63
CA MET A 218 -13.03 -30.91 17.77
C MET A 218 -11.72 -31.14 18.47
N ILE A 219 -11.75 -32.14 19.35
CA ILE A 219 -11.10 -33.42 19.10
C ILE A 219 -11.44 -34.33 20.30
N ASP A 220 -12.14 -35.42 20.01
CA ASP A 220 -12.29 -36.58 20.89
C ASP A 220 -10.92 -37.23 21.04
N LEU A 221 -10.35 -37.21 22.24
CA LEU A 221 -9.03 -37.78 22.47
C LEU A 221 -8.90 -38.34 23.88
N ASP A 222 -9.01 -39.66 23.93
CA ASP A 222 -8.16 -40.55 24.71
C ASP A 222 -6.62 -40.34 24.47
N ASP A 223 -6.15 -39.17 24.00
CA ASP A 223 -4.73 -38.82 23.74
C ASP A 223 -4.17 -37.85 24.79
N GLN A 224 -4.15 -38.26 26.06
CA GLN A 224 -2.89 -37.99 26.78
C GLN A 224 -1.74 -38.67 26.02
N THR A 225 -1.98 -39.87 25.50
CA THR A 225 -1.04 -40.72 24.77
C THR A 225 -0.41 -40.07 23.53
N ALA A 226 -1.14 -39.45 22.58
CA ALA A 226 -0.46 -38.82 21.44
C ALA A 226 0.18 -37.47 21.76
N LEU A 227 -0.30 -36.71 22.75
CA LEU A 227 0.41 -35.49 23.16
C LEU A 227 1.78 -35.89 23.74
N THR A 228 1.80 -36.89 24.63
CA THR A 228 3.03 -37.48 25.17
C THR A 228 3.92 -38.05 24.06
N LYS A 229 3.36 -38.83 23.11
CA LYS A 229 4.12 -39.42 22.00
C LYS A 229 4.72 -38.40 21.04
N VAL A 230 3.99 -37.32 20.72
CA VAL A 230 4.48 -36.22 19.87
C VAL A 230 5.59 -35.44 20.57
N LEU A 231 5.53 -35.31 21.89
CA LEU A 231 6.53 -34.58 22.68
C LEU A 231 7.80 -35.42 22.89
N GLU A 232 7.66 -36.70 23.22
CA GLU A 232 8.78 -37.67 23.36
C GLU A 232 9.60 -37.82 22.07
N THR A 233 8.98 -37.69 20.89
CA THR A 233 9.68 -37.81 19.61
C THR A 233 10.35 -36.53 19.13
N ASN A 234 9.88 -35.35 19.54
CA ASN A 234 10.27 -34.08 18.91
C ASN A 234 10.98 -33.08 19.84
N HIS A 235 10.95 -33.24 21.18
CA HIS A 235 11.65 -32.36 22.13
C HIS A 235 12.23 -33.11 23.33
N PRO A 236 13.56 -33.28 23.43
CA PRO A 236 14.21 -33.93 24.57
C PRO A 236 14.37 -33.02 25.81
N ASP A 237 13.79 -31.81 25.81
CA ASP A 237 13.92 -30.85 26.91
C ASP A 237 13.16 -31.30 28.17
N THR A 238 13.81 -31.22 29.33
CA THR A 238 13.27 -31.70 30.61
C THR A 238 12.08 -30.89 31.14
N GLU A 239 11.97 -29.60 30.78
CA GLU A 239 10.97 -28.68 31.33
C GLU A 239 9.53 -28.98 30.84
N PRO A 240 9.23 -29.09 29.52
CA PRO A 240 7.89 -29.46 29.07
C PRO A 240 7.48 -30.88 29.53
N LEU A 241 8.44 -31.81 29.64
CA LEU A 241 8.19 -33.15 30.18
C LEU A 241 7.84 -33.11 31.68
N GLN A 242 8.47 -32.23 32.47
CA GLN A 242 8.12 -32.00 33.88
C GLN A 242 6.71 -31.42 34.03
N ILE A 243 6.34 -30.44 33.19
CA ILE A 243 5.00 -29.83 33.21
C ILE A 243 3.93 -30.89 32.90
N LEU A 244 4.18 -31.76 31.91
CA LEU A 244 3.27 -32.87 31.60
C LEU A 244 3.13 -33.86 32.76
N HIS A 245 4.23 -34.22 33.42
CA HIS A 245 4.18 -35.11 34.57
C HIS A 245 3.31 -34.53 35.70
N GLN A 246 3.46 -33.23 35.97
CA GLN A 246 2.61 -32.53 36.93
C GLN A 246 1.14 -32.52 36.50
N ILE A 247 0.85 -32.33 35.20
CA ILE A 247 -0.52 -32.43 34.66
C ILE A 247 -1.09 -33.83 34.90
N GLU A 248 -0.33 -34.89 34.63
CA GLU A 248 -0.74 -36.28 34.85
C GLU A 248 -1.02 -36.56 36.32
N GLU A 249 -0.13 -36.13 37.23
CA GLU A 249 -0.32 -36.27 38.68
C GLU A 249 -1.60 -35.58 39.15
N LEU A 250 -1.87 -34.35 38.68
CA LEU A 250 -3.07 -33.61 39.06
C LEU A 250 -4.36 -34.26 38.53
N HIS A 251 -4.33 -34.82 37.31
CA HIS A 251 -5.45 -35.60 36.76
C HIS A 251 -5.72 -36.87 37.58
N GLN A 252 -4.67 -37.62 37.92
CA GLN A 252 -4.78 -38.82 38.75
C GLN A 252 -5.30 -38.51 40.15
N ALA A 253 -4.88 -37.38 40.73
CA ALA A 253 -5.32 -36.90 42.03
C ALA A 253 -6.73 -36.26 42.02
N ARG A 254 -7.40 -36.14 40.85
CA ARG A 254 -8.69 -35.44 40.68
C ARG A 254 -8.66 -34.02 41.28
N SER A 255 -7.57 -33.32 41.03
CA SER A 255 -7.29 -32.00 41.59
C SER A 255 -8.18 -30.89 41.00
N SER A 256 -8.09 -29.68 41.55
CA SER A 256 -8.94 -28.55 41.14
C SER A 256 -8.67 -28.11 39.69
N ALA A 257 -9.74 -27.81 38.95
CA ALA A 257 -9.68 -27.35 37.55
C ALA A 257 -8.77 -26.11 37.33
N PRO A 258 -8.71 -25.11 38.23
CA PRO A 258 -7.81 -23.96 38.08
C PRO A 258 -6.32 -24.33 38.07
N SER A 259 -5.91 -25.31 38.90
CA SER A 259 -4.51 -25.76 38.94
C SER A 259 -4.10 -26.45 37.65
N LEU A 260 -5.00 -27.28 37.08
CA LEU A 260 -4.79 -27.92 35.79
C LEU A 260 -4.75 -26.87 34.65
N ALA A 261 -5.64 -25.89 34.67
CA ALA A 261 -5.66 -24.80 33.68
C ALA A 261 -4.33 -24.04 33.65
N ALA A 262 -3.77 -23.72 34.82
CA ALA A 262 -2.50 -23.02 34.95
C ALA A 262 -1.33 -23.80 34.32
N LEU A 263 -1.24 -25.12 34.56
CA LEU A 263 -0.19 -25.95 33.97
C LEU A 263 -0.33 -26.08 32.45
N TYR A 264 -1.56 -26.24 31.93
CA TYR A 264 -1.79 -26.23 30.49
C TYR A 264 -1.41 -24.90 29.85
N ARG A 265 -1.70 -23.78 30.52
CA ARG A 265 -1.29 -22.45 30.07
C ARG A 265 0.23 -22.32 30.05
N GLN A 266 0.90 -22.73 31.12
CA GLN A 266 2.37 -22.72 31.21
C GLN A 266 3.02 -23.55 30.09
N LEU A 267 2.47 -24.72 29.77
CA LEU A 267 2.93 -25.54 28.65
C LEU A 267 2.76 -24.80 27.32
N GLY A 268 1.62 -24.16 27.11
CA GLY A 268 1.37 -23.37 25.91
C GLY A 268 2.32 -22.17 25.78
N ASP A 269 2.50 -21.39 26.84
CA ASP A 269 3.42 -20.24 26.88
C ASP A 269 4.83 -20.66 26.50
N TRP A 270 5.31 -21.80 27.04
CA TRP A 270 6.63 -22.34 26.74
C TRP A 270 6.86 -22.58 25.24
N TYR A 271 5.86 -23.16 24.57
CA TYR A 271 5.90 -23.42 23.14
C TYR A 271 5.70 -22.15 22.32
N ARG A 272 4.77 -21.27 22.72
CA ARG A 272 4.50 -19.98 22.05
C ARG A 272 5.78 -19.15 21.97
N ASP A 273 6.48 -19.00 23.08
CA ASP A 273 7.65 -18.13 23.20
C ASP A 273 8.86 -18.67 22.40
N ARG A 274 8.79 -19.93 21.96
CA ARG A 274 9.78 -20.61 21.12
C ARG A 274 9.28 -20.88 19.70
N LEU A 275 8.12 -20.34 19.32
CA LEU A 275 7.70 -20.37 17.92
C LEU A 275 8.64 -19.48 17.10
N ASP A 276 9.22 -20.05 16.05
CA ASP A 276 9.90 -19.27 15.04
C ASP A 276 8.87 -18.30 14.42
N PRO A 277 9.10 -16.97 14.50
CA PRO A 277 8.14 -15.98 14.03
C PRO A 277 8.01 -15.96 12.50
N VAL A 278 8.98 -16.51 11.78
CA VAL A 278 9.00 -16.59 10.32
C VAL A 278 8.45 -17.93 9.84
N ARG A 279 8.81 -19.03 10.51
CA ARG A 279 8.43 -20.40 10.11
C ARG A 279 8.14 -21.29 11.31
N PRO A 280 6.97 -21.13 11.92
CA PRO A 280 6.61 -21.93 13.08
C PRO A 280 6.46 -23.41 12.70
N ALA A 281 7.12 -24.30 13.46
CA ALA A 281 7.00 -25.74 13.26
C ALA A 281 5.55 -26.18 13.46
N ALA A 282 4.98 -26.89 12.48
CA ALA A 282 3.57 -27.30 12.50
C ALA A 282 3.18 -28.14 13.75
N GLN A 283 4.14 -28.91 14.26
CA GLN A 283 3.99 -29.67 15.50
C GLN A 283 3.91 -28.75 16.72
N HIS A 284 4.80 -27.75 16.84
CA HIS A 284 4.79 -26.80 17.95
C HIS A 284 3.50 -25.98 17.96
N LEU A 285 3.05 -25.51 16.80
CA LEU A 285 1.75 -24.85 16.63
C LEU A 285 0.60 -25.73 17.12
N THR A 286 0.63 -27.02 16.80
CA THR A 286 -0.40 -27.95 17.24
C THR A 286 -0.36 -28.17 18.75
N ILE A 287 0.82 -28.25 19.36
CA ILE A 287 0.98 -28.41 20.81
C ILE A 287 0.46 -27.17 21.56
N VAL A 288 0.88 -25.97 21.17
CA VAL A 288 0.47 -24.74 21.86
C VAL A 288 -1.04 -24.50 21.74
N ILE A 289 -1.63 -24.70 20.55
CA ILE A 289 -3.08 -24.56 20.36
C ILE A 289 -3.81 -25.54 21.29
N ARG A 290 -3.38 -26.80 21.35
CA ARG A 290 -4.00 -27.81 22.22
C ARG A 290 -3.86 -27.46 23.69
N ALA A 291 -2.69 -26.98 24.11
CA ALA A 291 -2.43 -26.60 25.49
C ALA A 291 -3.38 -25.46 25.92
N TYR A 292 -3.51 -24.41 25.11
CA TYR A 292 -4.42 -23.30 25.39
C TYR A 292 -5.90 -23.70 25.31
N GLU A 293 -6.29 -24.57 24.39
CA GLU A 293 -7.67 -25.12 24.35
C GLU A 293 -8.02 -25.90 25.62
N GLN A 294 -7.07 -26.67 26.17
CA GLN A 294 -7.29 -27.38 27.45
C GLN A 294 -7.34 -26.41 28.63
N ALA A 295 -6.49 -25.38 28.66
CA ALA A 295 -6.58 -24.33 29.65
C ALA A 295 -7.97 -23.65 29.60
N LEU A 296 -8.44 -23.29 28.40
CA LEU A 296 -9.73 -22.62 28.21
C LEU A 296 -10.91 -23.46 28.70
N LYS A 297 -10.86 -24.79 28.56
CA LYS A 297 -11.90 -25.71 29.08
C LYS A 297 -12.00 -25.74 30.61
N LEU A 298 -10.91 -25.39 31.30
CA LEU A 298 -10.76 -25.55 32.74
C LEU A 298 -10.86 -24.22 33.51
N VAL A 299 -10.64 -23.09 32.84
CA VAL A 299 -10.79 -21.74 33.39
C VAL A 299 -12.27 -21.40 33.60
N ASP A 300 -12.56 -20.64 34.67
CA ASP A 300 -13.89 -20.03 34.83
C ASP A 300 -14.14 -19.04 33.68
N MET A 301 -15.17 -19.28 32.87
CA MET A 301 -15.52 -18.44 31.72
C MET A 301 -15.84 -16.98 32.05
N LYS A 302 -15.99 -16.64 33.34
CA LYS A 302 -16.13 -15.26 33.85
C LYS A 302 -14.80 -14.58 34.18
N SER A 303 -13.70 -15.32 34.21
CA SER A 303 -12.36 -14.80 34.47
C SER A 303 -11.95 -13.80 33.39
N GLU A 304 -11.28 -12.72 33.79
CA GLU A 304 -10.76 -11.70 32.85
C GLU A 304 -9.72 -12.29 31.88
N GLU A 305 -9.03 -13.35 32.29
CA GLU A 305 -7.99 -14.02 31.49
C GLU A 305 -8.53 -14.75 30.24
N VAL A 306 -9.84 -14.99 30.18
CA VAL A 306 -10.49 -15.71 29.07
C VAL A 306 -10.33 -14.94 27.76
N SER A 307 -10.40 -13.59 27.81
CA SER A 307 -10.23 -12.77 26.61
C SER A 307 -8.82 -12.90 26.01
N ASP A 308 -7.80 -12.81 26.86
CA ASP A 308 -6.41 -12.93 26.45
C ASP A 308 -6.11 -14.33 25.88
N LEU A 309 -6.60 -15.37 26.55
CA LEU A 309 -6.42 -16.75 26.10
C LEU A 309 -7.10 -17.00 24.75
N LEU A 310 -8.30 -16.45 24.52
CA LEU A 310 -9.00 -16.52 23.24
C LEU A 310 -8.27 -15.75 22.14
N ASN A 311 -7.74 -14.57 22.45
CA ASN A 311 -6.90 -13.80 21.53
C ASN A 311 -5.64 -14.59 21.11
N ASP A 312 -4.98 -15.26 22.05
CA ASP A 312 -3.81 -16.09 21.78
C ASP A 312 -4.16 -17.31 20.91
N ILE A 313 -5.24 -18.02 21.24
CA ILE A 313 -5.76 -19.13 20.42
C ILE A 313 -6.07 -18.65 19.00
N ALA A 314 -6.71 -17.48 18.87
CA ALA A 314 -7.06 -16.90 17.58
C ALA A 314 -5.81 -16.57 16.74
N ASN A 315 -4.80 -15.93 17.35
CA ASN A 315 -3.51 -15.66 16.73
C ASN A 315 -2.84 -16.94 16.22
N LEU A 316 -2.84 -18.00 17.03
CA LEU A 316 -2.20 -19.28 16.68
C LEU A 316 -2.92 -19.97 15.51
N TYR A 317 -4.25 -19.94 15.48
CA TYR A 317 -5.01 -20.44 14.34
C TYR A 317 -4.77 -19.64 13.07
N TRP A 318 -4.67 -18.31 13.19
CA TRP A 318 -4.34 -17.43 12.06
C TRP A 318 -2.94 -17.70 11.51
N ILE A 319 -1.94 -17.85 12.39
CA ILE A 319 -0.57 -18.24 12.02
C ILE A 319 -0.57 -19.62 11.33
N LYS A 320 -1.31 -20.59 11.87
CA LYS A 320 -1.43 -21.94 11.28
C LYS A 320 -2.05 -21.92 9.88
N ALA A 321 -3.02 -21.02 9.64
CA ALA A 321 -3.58 -20.82 8.31
C ALA A 321 -2.53 -20.33 7.30
N ARG A 322 -1.64 -19.43 7.72
CA ARG A 322 -0.58 -18.87 6.87
C ARG A 322 0.64 -19.78 6.71
N SER A 323 0.84 -20.73 7.62
CA SER A 323 1.97 -21.66 7.58
C SER A 323 1.76 -22.86 6.63
N GLY A 324 0.63 -22.95 5.93
CA GLY A 324 0.29 -24.07 5.04
C GLY A 324 -0.03 -25.39 5.76
N SER A 325 -0.25 -25.36 7.07
CA SER A 325 -0.56 -26.55 7.88
C SER A 325 -2.08 -26.79 7.98
N GLY A 326 -2.57 -27.77 7.22
CA GLY A 326 -3.99 -28.14 7.21
C GLY A 326 -4.86 -27.21 6.34
N SER A 327 -6.17 -27.22 6.57
CA SER A 327 -7.12 -26.40 5.80
C SER A 327 -7.02 -24.92 6.19
N VAL A 328 -6.54 -24.08 5.26
CA VAL A 328 -6.42 -22.62 5.43
C VAL A 328 -7.76 -22.01 5.85
N ALA A 329 -8.83 -22.27 5.09
CA ALA A 329 -10.16 -21.73 5.37
C ALA A 329 -10.67 -22.15 6.75
N THR A 330 -10.49 -23.42 7.14
CA THR A 330 -10.93 -23.92 8.45
C THR A 330 -10.16 -23.26 9.60
N ASN A 331 -8.85 -23.07 9.46
CA ASN A 331 -8.05 -22.40 10.47
C ASN A 331 -8.41 -20.91 10.59
N LEU A 332 -8.68 -20.22 9.47
CA LEU A 332 -9.17 -18.84 9.48
C LEU A 332 -10.55 -18.72 10.14
N GLU A 333 -11.46 -19.66 9.89
CA GLU A 333 -12.76 -19.72 10.57
C GLU A 333 -12.62 -19.91 12.09
N LYS A 334 -11.69 -20.76 12.53
CA LYS A 334 -11.41 -20.95 13.95
C LYS A 334 -10.82 -19.68 14.59
N ALA A 335 -9.88 -19.01 13.90
CA ALA A 335 -9.33 -17.74 14.35
C ALA A 335 -10.43 -16.67 14.48
N LEU A 336 -11.28 -16.54 13.45
CA LEU A 336 -12.39 -15.58 13.44
C LEU A 336 -13.32 -15.80 14.64
N LYS A 337 -13.71 -17.04 14.88
CA LYS A 337 -14.58 -17.43 16.01
C LYS A 337 -13.96 -17.07 17.36
N ALA A 338 -12.69 -17.40 17.55
CA ALA A 338 -11.97 -17.11 18.80
C ALA A 338 -11.84 -15.59 19.03
N TYR A 339 -11.54 -14.80 17.99
CA TYR A 339 -11.52 -13.33 18.12
C TYR A 339 -12.88 -12.73 18.44
N GLN A 340 -13.97 -13.21 17.82
CA GLN A 340 -15.32 -12.75 18.14
C GLN A 340 -15.66 -13.03 19.61
N PHE A 341 -15.29 -14.21 20.12
CA PHE A 341 -15.49 -14.56 21.53
C PHE A 341 -14.65 -13.74 22.51
N ALA A 342 -13.42 -13.38 22.12
CA ALA A 342 -12.58 -12.46 22.89
C ALA A 342 -13.19 -11.05 22.90
N LEU A 343 -13.68 -10.59 21.75
CA LEU A 343 -14.31 -9.29 21.59
C LEU A 343 -15.58 -9.16 22.45
N ASP A 344 -16.44 -10.18 22.49
CA ASP A 344 -17.66 -10.21 23.32
C ASP A 344 -17.38 -10.05 24.83
N ARG A 345 -16.15 -10.38 25.26
CA ARG A 345 -15.70 -10.29 26.66
C ARG A 345 -14.81 -9.07 26.92
N THR A 346 -14.52 -8.29 25.89
CA THR A 346 -13.66 -7.11 25.99
C THR A 346 -14.52 -5.86 25.88
N SER A 347 -14.69 -5.13 26.98
CA SER A 347 -15.40 -3.85 26.95
C SER A 347 -14.54 -2.79 26.26
N PRO A 348 -15.03 -2.10 25.22
CA PRO A 348 -14.30 -1.00 24.57
C PRO A 348 -14.06 0.19 25.52
N GLU A 349 -14.89 0.37 26.55
CA GLU A 349 -14.74 1.45 27.54
C GLU A 349 -13.74 1.12 28.64
N LEU A 350 -13.71 -0.13 29.11
CA LEU A 350 -12.83 -0.56 30.20
C LEU A 350 -11.46 -1.03 29.70
N GLN A 351 -11.41 -1.59 28.49
CA GLN A 351 -10.22 -2.20 27.88
C GLN A 351 -10.03 -1.73 26.41
N PRO A 352 -9.98 -0.40 26.15
CA PRO A 352 -9.96 0.14 24.79
C PRO A 352 -8.78 -0.36 23.94
N GLN A 353 -7.61 -0.54 24.55
CA GLN A 353 -6.40 -1.00 23.84
C GLN A 353 -6.53 -2.46 23.40
N THR A 354 -7.02 -3.34 24.29
CA THR A 354 -7.28 -4.75 23.99
C THR A 354 -8.37 -4.89 22.93
N TYR A 355 -9.44 -4.11 23.05
CA TYR A 355 -10.51 -4.05 22.05
C TYR A 355 -9.97 -3.66 20.67
N ALA A 356 -9.18 -2.58 20.59
CA ALA A 356 -8.56 -2.13 19.35
C ALA A 356 -7.63 -3.17 18.74
N MET A 357 -6.86 -3.88 19.58
CA MET A 357 -5.97 -4.95 19.13
C MET A 357 -6.76 -6.12 18.52
N ILE A 358 -7.79 -6.62 19.22
CA ILE A 358 -8.63 -7.73 18.73
C ILE A 358 -9.31 -7.34 17.41
N GLN A 359 -9.85 -6.12 17.32
CA GLN A 359 -10.48 -5.61 16.11
C GLN A 359 -9.50 -5.55 14.92
N ASN A 360 -8.28 -5.05 15.13
CA ASN A 360 -7.26 -5.05 14.08
C ASN A 360 -6.92 -6.46 13.60
N ASN A 361 -6.80 -7.42 14.53
CA ASN A 361 -6.46 -8.80 14.17
C ASN A 361 -7.62 -9.49 13.45
N LEU A 362 -8.86 -9.23 13.88
CA LEU A 362 -10.08 -9.70 13.23
C LEU A 362 -10.21 -9.15 11.81
N GLY A 363 -9.85 -7.88 11.59
CA GLY A 363 -9.75 -7.30 10.24
C GLY A 363 -8.72 -8.02 9.35
N SER A 364 -7.61 -8.47 9.93
CA SER A 364 -6.57 -9.23 9.22
C SER A 364 -7.07 -10.62 8.83
N VAL A 365 -7.79 -11.30 9.72
CA VAL A 365 -8.42 -12.60 9.43
C VAL A 365 -9.47 -12.48 8.33
N TYR A 366 -10.30 -11.44 8.36
CA TYR A 366 -11.27 -11.18 7.30
C TYR A 366 -10.59 -10.90 5.96
N SER A 367 -9.49 -10.15 5.95
CA SER A 367 -8.70 -9.89 4.73
C SER A 367 -8.16 -11.18 4.12
N ASP A 368 -7.67 -12.11 4.94
CA ASP A 368 -7.22 -13.43 4.46
C ASP A 368 -8.38 -14.31 4.00
N LEU A 369 -9.53 -14.25 4.68
CA LEU A 369 -10.74 -14.96 4.27
C LEU A 369 -11.26 -14.49 2.92
N ALA A 370 -11.13 -13.20 2.61
CA ALA A 370 -11.53 -12.64 1.32
C ALA A 370 -10.78 -13.29 0.14
N VAL A 371 -9.52 -13.69 0.34
CA VAL A 371 -8.73 -14.44 -0.66
C VAL A 371 -9.29 -15.85 -0.87
N GLN A 372 -9.93 -16.42 0.16
CA GLN A 372 -10.47 -17.79 0.12
C GLN A 372 -11.92 -17.86 -0.38
N ARG A 373 -12.78 -16.90 0.01
CA ARG A 373 -14.21 -16.87 -0.34
C ARG A 373 -14.82 -15.49 -0.09
N SER A 374 -15.99 -15.24 -0.70
CA SER A 374 -16.83 -14.07 -0.41
C SER A 374 -16.01 -12.77 -0.27
N PRO A 375 -15.20 -12.42 -1.29
CA PRO A 375 -14.19 -11.38 -1.17
C PRO A 375 -14.80 -10.04 -0.77
N GLU A 376 -15.92 -9.65 -1.40
CA GLU A 376 -16.57 -8.37 -1.10
C GLU A 376 -17.04 -8.29 0.36
N GLU A 377 -17.77 -9.30 0.85
CA GLU A 377 -18.32 -9.29 2.20
C GLU A 377 -17.23 -9.34 3.28
N ASN A 378 -16.20 -10.16 3.05
CA ASN A 378 -15.08 -10.26 3.98
C ASN A 378 -14.23 -8.99 3.98
N LEU A 379 -13.98 -8.36 2.83
CA LEU A 379 -13.25 -7.08 2.78
C LEU A 379 -14.04 -5.95 3.47
N GLN A 380 -15.36 -5.92 3.32
CA GLN A 380 -16.21 -4.99 4.04
C GLN A 380 -16.13 -5.21 5.57
N SER A 381 -16.18 -6.47 6.00
CA SER A 381 -16.03 -6.83 7.42
C SER A 381 -14.62 -6.47 7.95
N ALA A 382 -13.59 -6.60 7.12
CA ALA A 382 -12.23 -6.19 7.46
C ALA A 382 -12.13 -4.68 7.68
N ILE A 383 -12.70 -3.88 6.76
CA ILE A 383 -12.75 -2.42 6.86
C ILE A 383 -13.46 -1.99 8.14
N GLU A 384 -14.62 -2.57 8.45
CA GLU A 384 -15.38 -2.26 9.67
C GLU A 384 -14.57 -2.55 10.94
N ALA A 385 -13.87 -3.68 10.98
CA ALA A 385 -13.02 -4.05 12.10
C ALA A 385 -11.81 -3.11 12.26
N TYR A 386 -11.12 -2.75 11.16
CA TYR A 386 -10.03 -1.78 11.22
C TYR A 386 -10.50 -0.38 11.64
N GLN A 387 -11.65 0.07 11.15
CA GLN A 387 -12.26 1.33 11.58
C GLN A 387 -12.61 1.32 13.08
N ALA A 388 -13.19 0.22 13.58
CA ALA A 388 -13.45 0.05 15.00
C ALA A 388 -12.17 0.05 15.84
N SER A 389 -11.07 -0.50 15.32
CA SER A 389 -9.75 -0.40 15.96
C SER A 389 -9.25 1.04 16.05
N ILE A 390 -9.34 1.80 14.95
CA ILE A 390 -8.90 3.21 14.87
C ILE A 390 -9.71 4.12 15.80
N GLN A 391 -10.99 3.83 16.07
CA GLN A 391 -11.77 4.61 17.03
C GLN A 391 -11.20 4.60 18.46
N HIS A 392 -10.48 3.55 18.82
CA HIS A 392 -9.88 3.36 20.15
C HIS A 392 -8.35 3.45 20.15
N ARG A 393 -7.77 3.80 19.00
CA ARG A 393 -6.33 3.97 18.79
C ARG A 393 -6.10 5.24 18.01
N SER A 394 -5.52 6.27 18.63
CA SER A 394 -5.18 7.52 17.94
C SER A 394 -3.69 7.60 17.65
N PHE A 395 -3.34 8.42 16.66
CA PHE A 395 -1.95 8.71 16.32
C PHE A 395 -1.19 9.30 17.52
N GLU A 396 -1.83 10.14 18.32
CA GLU A 396 -1.22 10.84 19.46
C GLU A 396 -0.89 9.89 20.61
N THR A 397 -1.63 8.79 20.76
CA THR A 397 -1.44 7.86 21.89
C THR A 397 -0.61 6.63 21.54
N ASP A 398 -0.70 6.15 20.31
CA ASP A 398 0.01 4.94 19.84
C ASP A 398 0.23 5.02 18.33
N PRO A 399 1.17 5.88 17.88
CA PRO A 399 1.35 6.21 16.47
C PRO A 399 1.77 5.00 15.62
N ALA A 400 2.62 4.13 16.18
CA ALA A 400 3.11 2.95 15.49
C ALA A 400 1.98 1.98 15.15
N ARG A 401 1.15 1.64 16.13
CA ARG A 401 0.03 0.73 15.89
C ARG A 401 -1.09 1.40 15.09
N TYR A 402 -1.26 2.72 15.20
CA TYR A 402 -2.22 3.47 14.40
C TYR A 402 -1.85 3.37 12.92
N ALA A 403 -0.60 3.66 12.59
CA ALA A 403 -0.09 3.61 11.23
C ALA A 403 -0.15 2.18 10.64
N ALA A 404 0.15 1.15 11.45
CA ALA A 404 0.00 -0.24 11.02
C ALA A 404 -1.46 -0.58 10.66
N THR A 405 -2.43 -0.16 11.49
CA THR A 405 -3.85 -0.37 11.21
C THR A 405 -4.32 0.44 9.99
N GLN A 406 -3.84 1.67 9.82
CA GLN A 406 -4.13 2.49 8.65
C GLN A 406 -3.58 1.87 7.35
N ASN A 407 -2.38 1.31 7.36
CA ASN A 407 -1.84 0.56 6.22
C ASN A 407 -2.71 -0.66 5.86
N ASN A 408 -3.16 -1.41 6.87
CA ASN A 408 -4.04 -2.56 6.67
C ASN A 408 -5.41 -2.14 6.12
N LEU A 409 -5.97 -1.05 6.66
CA LEU A 409 -7.21 -0.45 6.19
C LEU A 409 -7.10 0.00 4.73
N GLY A 410 -6.00 0.68 4.37
CA GLY A 410 -5.75 1.09 2.99
C GLY A 410 -5.69 -0.09 2.03
N THR A 411 -5.05 -1.18 2.45
CA THR A 411 -4.97 -2.42 1.66
C THR A 411 -6.34 -3.09 1.50
N ALA A 412 -7.17 -3.10 2.55
CA ALA A 412 -8.52 -3.62 2.47
C ALA A 412 -9.41 -2.80 1.53
N TYR A 413 -9.31 -1.46 1.58
CA TYR A 413 -9.99 -0.58 0.63
C TYR A 413 -9.53 -0.79 -0.81
N TRP A 414 -8.22 -0.87 -1.05
CA TRP A 414 -7.68 -1.14 -2.38
C TRP A 414 -8.18 -2.47 -2.94
N ASN A 415 -8.21 -3.53 -2.13
CA ASN A 415 -8.78 -4.81 -2.53
C ASN A 415 -10.29 -4.70 -2.83
N LEU A 416 -11.05 -3.98 -2.00
CA LEU A 416 -12.51 -3.84 -2.19
C LEU A 416 -12.84 -3.04 -3.47
N ALA A 417 -11.97 -2.10 -3.87
CA ALA A 417 -12.11 -1.33 -5.08
C ALA A 417 -12.14 -2.18 -6.37
N GLN A 418 -11.62 -3.41 -6.31
CA GLN A 418 -11.66 -4.37 -7.41
C GLN A 418 -13.04 -5.02 -7.60
N TYR A 419 -13.92 -4.90 -6.61
CA TYR A 419 -15.26 -5.51 -6.61
C TYR A 419 -16.36 -4.45 -6.70
N ARG A 420 -16.21 -3.31 -6.00
CA ARG A 420 -17.23 -2.26 -5.98
C ARG A 420 -16.67 -0.87 -5.72
N SER A 421 -17.45 0.15 -6.10
CA SER A 421 -17.21 1.56 -5.76
C SER A 421 -15.75 1.98 -5.93
N SER A 422 -15.16 1.60 -7.07
CA SER A 422 -13.70 1.59 -7.28
C SER A 422 -13.05 2.92 -6.92
N MET A 423 -13.55 4.04 -7.48
CA MET A 423 -13.03 5.39 -7.20
C MET A 423 -13.03 5.73 -5.70
N ILE A 424 -14.17 5.55 -5.01
CA ILE A 424 -14.32 5.92 -3.59
C ILE A 424 -13.40 5.07 -2.71
N ASN A 425 -13.33 3.77 -2.98
CA ASN A 425 -12.47 2.86 -2.22
C ASN A 425 -10.99 3.14 -2.48
N LEU A 426 -10.58 3.45 -3.72
CA LEU A 426 -9.19 3.84 -4.02
C LEU A 426 -8.79 5.15 -3.33
N GLN A 427 -9.68 6.14 -3.29
CA GLN A 427 -9.41 7.39 -2.57
C GLN A 427 -9.33 7.16 -1.05
N SER A 428 -10.17 6.27 -0.51
CA SER A 428 -10.09 5.84 0.89
C SER A 428 -8.78 5.10 1.19
N ALA A 429 -8.28 4.29 0.25
CA ALA A 429 -6.99 3.63 0.37
C ALA A 429 -5.83 4.64 0.42
N ILE A 430 -5.83 5.62 -0.49
CA ILE A 430 -4.83 6.69 -0.52
C ILE A 430 -4.82 7.48 0.80
N ASN A 431 -5.99 7.84 1.31
CA ASN A 431 -6.12 8.54 2.59
C ASN A 431 -5.54 7.72 3.75
N ALA A 432 -5.88 6.44 3.84
CA ALA A 432 -5.36 5.55 4.88
C ALA A 432 -3.84 5.38 4.78
N TYR A 433 -3.28 5.25 3.57
CA TYR A 433 -1.83 5.19 3.38
C TYR A 433 -1.13 6.50 3.77
N ASN A 434 -1.71 7.66 3.45
CA ASN A 434 -1.19 8.96 3.88
C ASN A 434 -1.23 9.13 5.41
N GLU A 435 -2.28 8.65 6.08
CA GLU A 435 -2.33 8.63 7.55
C GLU A 435 -1.23 7.73 8.14
N ALA A 436 -0.92 6.59 7.52
CA ALA A 436 0.18 5.73 7.94
C ALA A 436 1.57 6.40 7.75
N LEU A 437 1.73 7.20 6.70
CA LEU A 437 2.96 7.95 6.40
C LEU A 437 3.29 9.05 7.43
N ARG A 438 2.34 9.40 8.32
CA ARG A 438 2.62 10.31 9.45
C ARG A 438 3.60 9.70 10.46
N TYR A 439 3.66 8.37 10.56
CA TYR A 439 4.60 7.66 11.43
C TYR A 439 5.78 7.08 10.65
N TYR A 440 5.49 6.39 9.53
CA TYR A 440 6.53 5.76 8.74
C TYR A 440 7.24 6.80 7.89
N THR A 441 8.37 7.31 8.36
CA THR A 441 9.22 8.26 7.63
C THR A 441 10.45 7.57 7.04
N PRO A 442 11.09 8.18 6.02
CA PRO A 442 12.36 7.71 5.49
C PRO A 442 13.47 7.49 6.53
N GLU A 443 13.55 8.35 7.54
CA GLU A 443 14.62 8.31 8.55
C GLU A 443 14.43 7.18 9.55
N GLN A 444 13.19 6.95 9.98
CA GLN A 444 12.89 5.99 11.05
C GLN A 444 12.64 4.60 10.49
N GLU A 445 11.86 4.51 9.42
CA GLU A 445 11.33 3.25 8.90
C GLU A 445 11.35 3.22 7.36
N PRO A 446 12.54 3.32 6.72
CA PRO A 446 12.68 3.55 5.28
C PRO A 446 12.00 2.48 4.41
N LEU A 447 12.02 1.21 4.83
CA LEU A 447 11.40 0.13 4.09
C LEU A 447 9.88 0.13 4.21
N HIS A 448 9.33 0.50 5.37
CA HIS A 448 7.88 0.68 5.55
C HIS A 448 7.37 1.92 4.82
N TYR A 449 8.15 3.02 4.84
CA TYR A 449 7.88 4.21 4.02
C TYR A 449 7.80 3.84 2.54
N ALA A 450 8.81 3.13 2.02
CA ALA A 450 8.82 2.70 0.62
C ALA A 450 7.69 1.71 0.29
N MET A 451 7.26 0.90 1.25
CA MET A 451 6.07 0.05 1.08
C MET A 451 4.80 0.88 0.89
N LEU A 452 4.58 1.89 1.71
CA LEU A 452 3.44 2.78 1.58
C LEU A 452 3.47 3.58 0.28
N GLN A 453 4.66 4.05 -0.14
CA GLN A 453 4.83 4.71 -1.44
C GLN A 453 4.51 3.79 -2.60
N ASN A 454 4.95 2.52 -2.57
CA ASN A 454 4.55 1.54 -3.56
C ASN A 454 3.03 1.28 -3.56
N ASN A 455 2.40 1.20 -2.39
CA ASN A 455 0.95 0.98 -2.29
C ASN A 455 0.16 2.18 -2.81
N LEU A 456 0.60 3.40 -2.53
CA LEU A 456 0.08 4.64 -3.13
C LEU A 456 0.21 4.60 -4.65
N GLY A 457 1.38 4.21 -5.17
CA GLY A 457 1.59 4.09 -6.61
C GLY A 457 0.59 3.14 -7.27
N THR A 458 0.32 2.00 -6.64
CA THR A 458 -0.69 1.04 -7.12
C THR A 458 -2.10 1.58 -7.05
N ALA A 459 -2.46 2.32 -5.99
CA ALA A 459 -3.76 2.96 -5.89
C ALA A 459 -3.98 4.02 -6.98
N TYR A 460 -2.97 4.86 -7.26
CA TYR A 460 -3.01 5.83 -8.35
C TYR A 460 -3.09 5.17 -9.72
N TRP A 461 -2.32 4.10 -9.96
CA TRP A 461 -2.40 3.35 -11.20
C TRP A 461 -3.78 2.71 -11.42
N ASN A 462 -4.43 2.23 -10.36
CA ASN A 462 -5.82 1.77 -10.46
C ASN A 462 -6.79 2.93 -10.78
N LEU A 463 -6.60 4.12 -10.21
CA LEU A 463 -7.43 5.30 -10.50
C LEU A 463 -7.31 5.73 -11.96
N SER A 464 -6.11 5.66 -12.55
CA SER A 464 -5.91 5.99 -13.97
C SER A 464 -6.70 5.08 -14.92
N ARG A 465 -7.18 3.94 -14.43
CA ARG A 465 -7.95 2.94 -15.18
C ARG A 465 -9.43 2.92 -14.77
N CYS A 466 -9.85 3.82 -13.90
CA CYS A 466 -11.23 3.95 -13.47
C CYS A 466 -11.90 5.09 -14.25
N ASP A 467 -12.79 4.76 -15.19
CA ASP A 467 -13.44 5.76 -16.06
C ASP A 467 -14.10 6.89 -15.26
N GLN A 468 -14.76 6.57 -14.15
CA GLN A 468 -15.37 7.55 -13.27
C GLN A 468 -14.33 8.50 -12.66
N ALA A 469 -13.21 7.97 -12.16
CA ALA A 469 -12.13 8.78 -11.62
C ALA A 469 -11.48 9.67 -12.70
N VAL A 470 -11.36 9.16 -13.93
CA VAL A 470 -10.79 9.92 -15.05
C VAL A 470 -11.71 11.05 -15.51
N GLN A 471 -13.02 10.90 -15.34
CA GLN A 471 -14.01 11.93 -15.68
C GLN A 471 -14.16 12.97 -14.57
N GLU A 472 -14.23 12.52 -13.33
CA GLU A 472 -14.51 13.38 -12.18
C GLU A 472 -13.21 14.00 -11.67
N LEU A 473 -12.19 13.19 -11.39
CA LEU A 473 -11.07 13.59 -10.54
C LEU A 473 -9.91 14.26 -11.28
N ALA A 474 -9.31 13.56 -12.24
CA ALA A 474 -8.13 14.01 -12.98
C ALA A 474 -7.98 13.20 -14.27
N MET A 475 -7.12 13.59 -15.20
CA MET A 475 -6.88 12.78 -16.39
C MET A 475 -6.14 11.49 -16.02
N ALA A 476 -6.32 10.42 -16.82
CA ALA A 476 -5.60 9.16 -16.61
C ALA A 476 -4.08 9.38 -16.55
N GLU A 477 -3.57 10.29 -17.37
CA GLU A 477 -2.18 10.70 -17.40
C GLU A 477 -1.69 11.26 -16.05
N ASP A 478 -2.49 12.10 -15.37
CA ASP A 478 -2.12 12.68 -14.08
C ASP A 478 -1.93 11.60 -13.02
N PHE A 479 -2.84 10.62 -12.98
CA PHE A 479 -2.73 9.49 -12.07
C PHE A 479 -1.55 8.57 -12.39
N LEU A 480 -1.20 8.38 -13.67
CA LEU A 480 -0.03 7.60 -14.06
C LEU A 480 1.27 8.28 -13.63
N HIS A 481 1.37 9.60 -13.74
CA HIS A 481 2.52 10.36 -13.23
C HIS A 481 2.65 10.27 -11.71
N LEU A 482 1.54 10.37 -10.98
CA LEU A 482 1.52 10.15 -9.52
C LEU A 482 1.98 8.72 -9.16
N ALA A 483 1.53 7.72 -9.91
CA ALA A 483 1.95 6.33 -9.72
C ALA A 483 3.45 6.16 -9.93
N ILE A 484 3.98 6.68 -11.05
CA ILE A 484 5.41 6.65 -11.39
C ILE A 484 6.23 7.36 -10.31
N GLY A 485 5.81 8.54 -9.86
CA GLY A 485 6.48 9.29 -8.79
C GLY A 485 6.57 8.48 -7.49
N ALA A 486 5.46 7.89 -7.05
CA ALA A 486 5.41 7.09 -5.83
C ALA A 486 6.28 5.81 -5.92
N TYR A 487 6.27 5.12 -7.07
CA TYR A 487 7.16 3.98 -7.31
C TYR A 487 8.64 4.38 -7.31
N ARG A 488 9.00 5.49 -7.94
CA ARG A 488 10.39 5.99 -7.95
C ARG A 488 10.86 6.35 -6.54
N VAL A 489 10.00 6.97 -5.73
CA VAL A 489 10.31 7.24 -4.31
C VAL A 489 10.50 5.92 -3.54
N ALA A 490 9.66 4.91 -3.77
CA ALA A 490 9.83 3.61 -3.13
C ALA A 490 11.18 2.94 -3.50
N LEU A 491 11.62 3.07 -4.75
CA LEU A 491 12.89 2.49 -5.25
C LEU A 491 14.14 3.17 -4.69
N ILE A 492 14.03 4.36 -4.08
CA ILE A 492 15.16 4.97 -3.34
C ILE A 492 15.60 4.08 -2.17
N TYR A 493 14.64 3.41 -1.50
CA TYR A 493 14.91 2.60 -0.30
C TYR A 493 14.81 1.09 -0.58
N ARG A 494 13.93 0.69 -1.49
CA ARG A 494 13.85 -0.70 -1.97
C ARG A 494 14.90 -0.88 -3.06
N THR A 495 16.14 -1.16 -2.68
CA THR A 495 17.20 -1.50 -3.64
C THR A 495 17.31 -3.02 -3.84
N LEU A 496 18.06 -3.44 -4.86
CA LEU A 496 18.34 -4.85 -5.11
C LEU A 496 19.03 -5.53 -3.91
N GLU A 497 19.87 -4.80 -3.18
CA GLU A 497 20.60 -5.28 -2.02
C GLU A 497 19.74 -5.28 -0.75
N ALA A 498 18.99 -4.19 -0.52
CA ALA A 498 18.25 -4.00 0.71
C ALA A 498 16.94 -4.80 0.76
N ALA A 499 16.24 -4.91 -0.37
CA ALA A 499 14.93 -5.56 -0.44
C ALA A 499 14.65 -6.15 -1.85
N PRO A 500 15.40 -7.17 -2.30
CA PRO A 500 15.35 -7.66 -3.69
C PRO A 500 13.96 -8.08 -4.17
N LEU A 501 13.15 -8.69 -3.31
CA LEU A 501 11.76 -9.08 -3.63
C LEU A 501 10.87 -7.85 -3.86
N SER A 502 10.95 -6.87 -2.97
CA SER A 502 10.15 -5.64 -3.06
C SER A 502 10.64 -4.73 -4.17
N TYR A 503 11.95 -4.69 -4.42
CA TYR A 503 12.56 -4.02 -5.58
C TYR A 503 12.00 -4.58 -6.88
N ALA A 504 12.02 -5.91 -7.05
CA ALA A 504 11.48 -6.57 -8.24
C ALA A 504 10.01 -6.23 -8.48
N ALA A 505 9.19 -6.27 -7.42
CA ALA A 505 7.77 -5.95 -7.51
C ALA A 505 7.52 -4.48 -7.87
N THR A 506 8.23 -3.54 -7.23
CA THR A 506 8.08 -2.10 -7.50
C THR A 506 8.57 -1.75 -8.91
N GLN A 507 9.67 -2.35 -9.37
CA GLN A 507 10.15 -2.19 -10.75
C GLN A 507 9.15 -2.73 -11.79
N ASN A 508 8.54 -3.88 -11.51
CA ASN A 508 7.48 -4.42 -12.38
C ASN A 508 6.28 -3.46 -12.49
N ASN A 509 5.84 -2.90 -11.35
CA ASN A 509 4.74 -1.94 -11.31
C ASN A 509 5.10 -0.63 -12.04
N LEU A 510 6.34 -0.15 -11.86
CA LEU A 510 6.85 1.03 -12.56
C LEU A 510 6.85 0.82 -14.08
N GLY A 511 7.31 -0.34 -14.55
CA GLY A 511 7.27 -0.70 -15.97
C GLY A 511 5.84 -0.73 -16.53
N THR A 512 4.88 -1.21 -15.73
CA THR A 512 3.46 -1.21 -16.09
C THR A 512 2.90 0.20 -16.17
N ALA A 513 3.21 1.08 -15.22
CA ALA A 513 2.77 2.47 -15.27
C ALA A 513 3.32 3.22 -16.50
N TYR A 514 4.61 3.08 -16.79
CA TYR A 514 5.21 3.67 -18.00
C TYR A 514 4.61 3.12 -19.30
N TRP A 515 4.34 1.81 -19.35
CA TRP A 515 3.66 1.20 -20.51
C TRP A 515 2.28 1.81 -20.73
N HIS A 516 1.49 1.99 -19.67
CA HIS A 516 0.18 2.61 -19.77
C HIS A 516 0.25 4.09 -20.14
N LEU A 517 1.26 4.82 -19.66
CA LEU A 517 1.50 6.22 -20.01
C LEU A 517 1.90 6.38 -21.48
N ALA A 518 2.76 5.50 -22.00
CA ALA A 518 3.12 5.48 -23.41
C ALA A 518 1.93 5.23 -24.36
N ASN A 519 0.95 4.45 -23.89
CA ASN A 519 -0.21 4.05 -24.68
C ASN A 519 -1.45 4.94 -24.48
N GLN A 520 -1.37 6.05 -23.74
CA GLN A 520 -2.44 7.05 -23.75
C GLN A 520 -2.54 7.72 -25.13
N GLU A 521 -3.76 8.05 -25.53
CA GLU A 521 -4.03 8.76 -26.78
C GLU A 521 -3.48 10.20 -26.75
N SER A 522 -3.46 10.84 -25.58
CA SER A 522 -2.92 12.18 -25.36
C SER A 522 -1.40 12.26 -25.45
N THR A 523 -0.68 11.15 -25.26
CA THR A 523 0.77 11.16 -25.17
C THR A 523 1.42 11.57 -26.49
N HIS A 524 2.21 12.64 -26.43
CA HIS A 524 2.98 13.13 -27.56
C HIS A 524 3.96 12.06 -28.06
N HIS A 525 4.26 12.05 -29.36
CA HIS A 525 5.07 11.00 -29.98
C HIS A 525 6.49 10.90 -29.39
N ASP A 526 7.10 12.04 -29.08
CA ASP A 526 8.44 12.09 -28.49
C ASP A 526 8.44 11.52 -27.07
N ASP A 527 7.44 11.86 -26.25
CA ASP A 527 7.29 11.36 -24.89
C ASP A 527 6.94 9.87 -24.86
N ARG A 528 6.14 9.39 -25.83
CA ARG A 528 5.81 7.97 -25.97
C ARG A 528 7.06 7.11 -26.08
N SER A 529 8.01 7.52 -26.93
CA SER A 529 9.26 6.79 -27.13
C SER A 529 10.07 6.70 -25.83
N ILE A 530 10.13 7.80 -25.07
CA ILE A 530 10.80 7.85 -23.77
C ILE A 530 10.12 6.90 -22.78
N HIS A 531 8.80 6.98 -22.63
CA HIS A 531 8.04 6.13 -21.72
C HIS A 531 8.17 4.63 -22.06
N LEU A 532 8.21 4.26 -23.33
CA LEU A 532 8.45 2.88 -23.76
C LEU A 532 9.84 2.37 -23.35
N LEU A 533 10.88 3.20 -23.48
CA LEU A 533 12.23 2.85 -23.04
C LEU A 533 12.30 2.73 -21.50
N CYS A 534 11.69 3.67 -20.76
CA CYS A 534 11.61 3.57 -19.30
C CYS A 534 10.85 2.32 -18.84
N ALA A 535 9.80 1.92 -19.57
CA ALA A 535 9.09 0.67 -19.29
C ALA A 535 9.99 -0.56 -19.50
N ILE A 536 10.76 -0.60 -20.59
CA ILE A 536 11.74 -1.68 -20.84
C ILE A 536 12.74 -1.76 -19.69
N ASP A 537 13.36 -0.64 -19.32
CA ASP A 537 14.38 -0.60 -18.27
C ASP A 537 13.82 -1.12 -16.93
N ALA A 538 12.65 -0.63 -16.52
CA ALA A 538 12.01 -1.07 -15.28
C ALA A 538 11.67 -2.57 -15.30
N TYR A 539 11.13 -3.10 -16.41
CA TYR A 539 10.90 -4.54 -16.52
C TYR A 539 12.20 -5.37 -16.54
N GLN A 540 13.28 -4.86 -17.15
CA GLN A 540 14.57 -5.52 -17.12
C GLN A 540 15.12 -5.59 -15.70
N GLU A 541 15.02 -4.51 -14.93
CA GLU A 541 15.41 -4.46 -13.52
C GLU A 541 14.60 -5.44 -12.67
N ALA A 542 13.29 -5.53 -12.91
CA ALA A 542 12.45 -6.53 -12.24
C ALA A 542 12.93 -7.97 -12.52
N LEU A 543 13.24 -8.27 -13.79
CA LEU A 543 13.72 -9.59 -14.20
C LEU A 543 15.18 -9.88 -13.75
N SER A 544 16.01 -8.85 -13.63
CA SER A 544 17.38 -8.96 -13.10
C SER A 544 17.33 -9.36 -11.62
N ALA A 545 16.43 -8.73 -10.85
CA ALA A 545 16.20 -9.03 -9.45
C ALA A 545 15.69 -10.46 -9.24
N VAL A 546 14.79 -10.95 -10.11
CA VAL A 546 14.34 -12.34 -10.11
C VAL A 546 15.51 -13.31 -10.35
N GLN A 547 16.41 -13.00 -11.29
CA GLN A 547 17.60 -13.82 -11.55
C GLN A 547 18.58 -13.80 -10.37
N TYR A 548 18.79 -12.64 -9.76
CA TYR A 548 19.60 -12.47 -8.56
C TYR A 548 19.08 -13.35 -7.41
N LEU A 549 17.77 -13.32 -7.16
CA LEU A 549 17.10 -14.16 -6.16
C LEU A 549 17.24 -15.66 -6.45
N ALA A 550 17.12 -16.07 -7.71
CA ALA A 550 17.29 -17.47 -8.11
C ALA A 550 18.74 -17.94 -7.93
N ALA A 551 19.73 -17.10 -8.27
CA ALA A 551 21.15 -17.41 -8.14
C ALA A 551 21.59 -17.55 -6.67
N ALA A 552 20.98 -16.76 -5.77
CA ALA A 552 21.27 -16.79 -4.34
C ALA A 552 20.96 -18.13 -3.64
N SER A 553 20.36 -19.12 -4.34
CA SER A 553 20.25 -20.51 -3.91
C SER A 553 19.76 -20.69 -2.47
N THR A 554 18.77 -19.91 -2.04
CA THR A 554 18.07 -20.20 -0.79
C THR A 554 17.00 -21.24 -1.12
N PRO A 555 17.04 -22.47 -0.54
CA PRO A 555 16.07 -23.54 -0.84
C PRO A 555 14.60 -23.17 -0.63
N HIS A 556 14.33 -21.97 -0.12
CA HIS A 556 13.13 -21.55 0.57
C HIS A 556 12.81 -20.05 0.35
N ALA A 557 13.27 -19.44 -0.76
CA ALA A 557 12.96 -18.04 -1.07
C ALA A 557 11.44 -17.79 -1.04
N PRO A 558 10.97 -16.66 -0.46
CA PRO A 558 9.56 -16.28 -0.52
C PRO A 558 9.07 -16.23 -1.98
N SER A 559 7.82 -16.59 -2.22
CA SER A 559 7.22 -16.44 -3.54
C SER A 559 7.18 -14.97 -3.94
N LEU A 560 7.45 -14.70 -5.22
CA LEU A 560 7.26 -13.38 -5.79
C LEU A 560 5.78 -12.97 -5.67
N SER A 561 5.54 -11.67 -5.46
CA SER A 561 4.19 -11.12 -5.37
C SER A 561 3.56 -10.84 -6.74
N PHE A 562 4.24 -11.18 -7.83
CA PHE A 562 3.81 -10.94 -9.20
C PHE A 562 4.17 -12.14 -10.09
N ASP A 563 3.44 -12.28 -11.20
CA ASP A 563 3.68 -13.33 -12.20
C ASP A 563 4.80 -12.92 -13.16
N VAL A 564 5.94 -13.62 -13.09
CA VAL A 564 7.11 -13.39 -13.97
C VAL A 564 6.77 -13.58 -15.44
N SER A 565 5.82 -14.48 -15.75
CA SER A 565 5.36 -14.73 -17.13
C SER A 565 4.59 -13.53 -17.67
N ALA A 566 3.82 -12.84 -16.81
CA ALA A 566 3.16 -11.58 -17.13
C ALA A 566 4.18 -10.46 -17.37
N THR A 567 5.24 -10.38 -16.55
CA THR A 567 6.33 -9.43 -16.78
C THR A 567 7.02 -9.67 -18.12
N HIS A 568 7.29 -10.93 -18.47
CA HIS A 568 7.83 -11.31 -19.77
C HIS A 568 6.86 -10.97 -20.92
N HIS A 569 5.57 -11.11 -20.71
CA HIS A 569 4.57 -10.67 -21.68
C HIS A 569 4.63 -9.16 -21.92
N HIS A 570 4.57 -8.36 -20.86
CA HIS A 570 4.54 -6.90 -20.95
C HIS A 570 5.82 -6.32 -21.55
N ILE A 571 6.99 -6.80 -21.13
CA ILE A 571 8.26 -6.35 -21.72
C ILE A 571 8.36 -6.77 -23.20
N GLY A 572 7.84 -7.95 -23.57
CA GLY A 572 7.78 -8.39 -24.96
C GLY A 572 6.93 -7.47 -25.84
N LEU A 573 5.75 -7.08 -25.36
CA LEU A 573 4.90 -6.08 -26.02
C LEU A 573 5.58 -4.71 -26.11
N THR A 574 6.29 -4.31 -25.06
CA THR A 574 7.01 -3.03 -25.00
C THR A 574 8.15 -2.98 -26.03
N TYR A 575 8.97 -4.02 -26.11
CA TYR A 575 9.99 -4.16 -27.15
C TYR A 575 9.41 -4.13 -28.55
N TYR A 576 8.31 -4.86 -28.79
CA TYR A 576 7.65 -4.87 -30.09
C TYR A 576 7.17 -3.48 -30.49
N ARG A 577 6.46 -2.79 -29.57
CA ARG A 577 5.91 -1.45 -29.80
C ARG A 577 7.02 -0.44 -30.11
N THR A 578 8.09 -0.47 -29.34
CA THR A 578 9.26 0.42 -29.55
C THR A 578 9.95 0.15 -30.89
N ALA A 579 10.02 -1.11 -31.32
CA ALA A 579 10.62 -1.46 -32.61
C ALA A 579 9.83 -0.96 -33.82
N ILE A 580 8.50 -0.88 -33.70
CA ILE A 580 7.61 -0.45 -34.80
C ILE A 580 7.27 1.03 -34.77
N ASP A 581 7.44 1.72 -33.64
CA ASP A 581 7.14 3.15 -33.53
C ASP A 581 8.12 3.97 -34.39
N SER A 582 7.61 4.73 -35.35
CA SER A 582 8.41 5.50 -36.30
C SER A 582 9.14 6.67 -35.65
N HIS A 583 8.65 7.15 -34.49
CA HIS A 583 9.19 8.31 -33.80
C HIS A 583 10.33 7.96 -32.83
N THR A 584 10.48 6.69 -32.46
CA THR A 584 11.63 6.27 -31.66
C THR A 584 12.91 6.35 -32.49
N GLU A 585 13.91 7.11 -32.02
CA GLU A 585 15.22 7.26 -32.68
C GLU A 585 16.06 5.97 -32.57
N LEU A 586 15.69 4.94 -33.33
CA LEU A 586 16.40 3.67 -33.44
C LEU A 586 16.85 3.42 -34.88
N SER A 587 18.12 3.04 -35.02
CA SER A 587 18.67 2.52 -36.28
C SER A 587 17.99 1.22 -36.69
N LEU A 588 18.04 0.88 -37.98
CA LEU A 588 17.46 -0.37 -38.49
C LEU A 588 17.99 -1.62 -37.74
N PRO A 589 19.30 -1.77 -37.46
CA PRO A 589 19.80 -2.89 -36.66
C PRO A 589 19.24 -2.93 -35.23
N GLU A 590 19.03 -1.77 -34.59
CA GLU A 590 18.46 -1.71 -33.24
C GLU A 590 17.00 -2.13 -33.21
N ARG A 591 16.19 -1.67 -34.19
CA ARG A 591 14.79 -2.08 -34.33
C ARG A 591 14.67 -3.60 -34.51
N THR A 592 15.51 -4.17 -35.36
CA THR A 592 15.58 -5.63 -35.53
C THR A 592 15.96 -6.32 -34.23
N LYS A 593 16.98 -5.83 -33.52
CA LYS A 593 17.38 -6.38 -32.21
C LYS A 593 16.21 -6.36 -31.21
N PHE A 594 15.43 -5.28 -31.18
CA PHE A 594 14.24 -5.16 -30.33
C PHE A 594 13.15 -6.18 -30.71
N LEU A 595 12.91 -6.44 -32.00
CA LEU A 595 11.97 -7.48 -32.43
C LEU A 595 12.40 -8.89 -31.97
N HIS A 596 13.70 -9.19 -32.04
CA HIS A 596 14.22 -10.46 -31.51
C HIS A 596 14.12 -10.52 -29.97
N HIS A 597 14.30 -9.41 -29.25
CA HIS A 597 14.03 -9.35 -27.80
C HIS A 597 12.55 -9.57 -27.49
N ALA A 598 11.64 -8.93 -28.24
CA ALA A 598 10.21 -9.12 -28.12
C ALA A 598 9.84 -10.61 -28.26
N LEU A 599 10.34 -11.27 -29.31
CA LEU A 599 10.09 -12.69 -29.55
C LEU A 599 10.56 -13.57 -28.39
N ARG A 600 11.80 -13.38 -27.92
CA ARG A 600 12.34 -14.16 -26.80
C ARG A 600 11.51 -14.01 -25.52
N HIS A 601 11.07 -12.80 -25.22
CA HIS A 601 10.24 -12.54 -24.06
C HIS A 601 8.84 -13.15 -24.20
N GLN A 602 8.23 -13.09 -25.38
CA GLN A 602 6.96 -13.78 -25.61
C GLN A 602 7.08 -15.30 -25.53
N VAL A 603 8.19 -15.88 -25.98
CA VAL A 603 8.44 -17.32 -25.82
C VAL A 603 8.52 -17.70 -24.34
N ARG A 604 9.21 -16.91 -23.51
CA ARG A 604 9.29 -17.16 -22.05
C ARG A 604 7.94 -17.02 -21.37
N SER A 605 7.15 -16.02 -21.75
CA SER A 605 5.77 -15.85 -21.27
C SER A 605 4.90 -17.07 -21.61
N ALA A 606 4.91 -17.51 -22.87
CA ALA A 606 4.15 -18.67 -23.32
C ALA A 606 4.59 -19.98 -22.66
N GLN A 607 5.88 -20.11 -22.30
CA GLN A 607 6.40 -21.24 -21.53
C GLN A 607 5.88 -21.26 -20.09
N GLY A 608 5.77 -20.09 -19.44
CA GLY A 608 5.22 -19.99 -18.09
C GLY A 608 3.71 -20.20 -18.01
N TRP A 609 3.00 -19.96 -19.11
CA TRP A 609 1.54 -20.11 -19.22
C TRP A 609 1.10 -21.32 -20.07
N GLN A 610 1.91 -22.39 -20.12
CA GLN A 610 1.60 -23.60 -20.92
C GLN A 610 0.24 -24.23 -20.58
N ASP A 611 -0.17 -24.14 -19.32
CA ASP A 611 -1.42 -24.73 -18.84
C ASP A 611 -2.63 -23.77 -18.95
N GLN A 612 -2.46 -22.58 -19.54
CA GLN A 612 -3.52 -21.56 -19.64
C GLN A 612 -3.98 -21.37 -21.11
N PRO A 613 -5.08 -22.01 -21.54
CA PRO A 613 -5.47 -22.09 -22.95
C PRO A 613 -5.75 -20.73 -23.61
N ASP A 614 -6.29 -19.76 -22.88
CA ASP A 614 -6.57 -18.41 -23.41
C ASP A 614 -5.28 -17.67 -23.80
N PHE A 615 -4.21 -17.87 -23.02
CA PHE A 615 -2.91 -17.27 -23.30
C PHE A 615 -2.18 -17.97 -24.45
N GLN A 616 -2.43 -19.26 -24.68
CA GLN A 616 -1.87 -19.98 -25.82
C GLN A 616 -2.33 -19.40 -27.16
N LEU A 617 -3.61 -19.02 -27.26
CA LEU A 617 -4.16 -18.37 -28.47
C LEU A 617 -3.56 -16.97 -28.69
N SER A 618 -3.45 -16.17 -27.62
CA SER A 618 -2.82 -14.85 -27.68
C SER A 618 -1.34 -14.94 -28.10
N ALA A 619 -0.62 -15.95 -27.61
CA ALA A 619 0.79 -16.16 -27.95
C ALA A 619 1.01 -16.43 -29.45
N VAL A 620 0.13 -17.22 -30.10
CA VAL A 620 0.23 -17.50 -31.54
C VAL A 620 0.13 -16.21 -32.36
N ALA A 621 -0.89 -15.39 -32.10
CA ALA A 621 -1.08 -14.12 -32.81
C ALA A 621 0.14 -13.20 -32.64
N GLN A 622 0.72 -13.14 -31.43
CA GLN A 622 1.90 -12.33 -31.15
C GLN A 622 3.15 -12.85 -31.85
N PHE A 623 3.38 -14.16 -31.85
CA PHE A 623 4.48 -14.78 -32.59
C PHE A 623 4.37 -14.48 -34.08
N SER A 624 3.20 -14.71 -34.67
CA SER A 624 2.96 -14.44 -36.09
C SER A 624 3.21 -12.98 -36.45
N GLN A 625 2.72 -12.04 -35.61
CA GLN A 625 2.91 -10.60 -35.83
C GLN A 625 4.38 -10.19 -35.76
N ILE A 626 5.13 -10.68 -34.77
CA ILE A 626 6.56 -10.39 -34.63
C ILE A 626 7.34 -11.00 -35.80
N VAL A 627 7.05 -12.25 -36.17
CA VAL A 627 7.74 -12.95 -37.27
C VAL A 627 7.48 -12.28 -38.63
N LYS A 628 6.25 -11.82 -38.91
CA LYS A 628 5.95 -11.00 -40.11
C LYS A 628 6.79 -9.72 -40.13
N THR A 629 6.83 -9.02 -39.01
CA THR A 629 7.60 -7.77 -38.89
C THR A 629 9.11 -8.01 -39.06
N ILE A 630 9.63 -9.15 -38.60
CA ILE A 630 11.03 -9.56 -38.82
C ILE A 630 11.26 -9.88 -40.29
N TYR A 631 10.35 -10.63 -40.93
CA TYR A 631 10.43 -10.95 -42.36
C TYR A 631 10.47 -9.69 -43.23
N ASP A 632 9.63 -8.70 -42.94
CA ASP A 632 9.59 -7.44 -43.69
C ASP A 632 10.91 -6.66 -43.61
N ARG A 633 11.74 -6.90 -42.57
CA ARG A 633 13.01 -6.19 -42.33
C ARG A 633 14.26 -6.98 -42.69
N GLU A 634 14.27 -8.29 -42.45
CA GLU A 634 15.42 -9.19 -42.61
C GLU A 634 15.22 -10.27 -43.69
N GLY A 635 14.03 -10.33 -44.31
CA GLY A 635 13.67 -11.34 -45.29
C GLY A 635 13.60 -12.76 -44.72
N ILE A 636 13.74 -13.74 -45.61
CA ILE A 636 13.60 -15.18 -45.28
C ILE A 636 14.62 -15.63 -44.22
N GLN A 637 15.83 -15.07 -44.21
CA GLN A 637 16.86 -15.44 -43.23
C GLN A 637 16.43 -15.08 -41.81
N GLY A 638 15.98 -13.84 -41.58
CA GLY A 638 15.47 -13.42 -40.27
C GLY A 638 14.20 -14.16 -39.86
N GLN A 639 13.29 -14.42 -40.80
CA GLN A 639 12.10 -15.24 -40.53
C GLN A 639 12.46 -16.65 -40.06
N THR A 640 13.40 -17.31 -40.73
CA THR A 640 13.85 -18.66 -40.37
C THR A 640 14.48 -18.68 -38.98
N GLN A 641 15.30 -17.68 -38.67
CA GLN A 641 15.90 -17.53 -37.34
C GLN A 641 14.85 -17.25 -36.26
N ALA A 642 13.83 -16.45 -36.55
CA ALA A 642 12.73 -16.18 -35.63
C ALA A 642 11.90 -17.45 -35.36
N LEU A 643 11.51 -18.18 -36.40
CA LEU A 643 10.79 -19.44 -36.28
C LEU A 643 11.55 -20.49 -35.46
N SER A 644 12.88 -20.57 -35.58
CA SER A 644 13.68 -21.50 -34.77
C SER A 644 13.64 -21.25 -33.26
N GLN A 645 13.21 -20.06 -32.82
CA GLN A 645 13.09 -19.71 -31.41
C GLN A 645 11.70 -20.05 -30.84
N ILE A 646 10.70 -20.28 -31.69
CA ILE A 646 9.32 -20.57 -31.27
C ILE A 646 9.21 -22.04 -30.82
N PRO A 647 8.57 -22.34 -29.68
CA PRO A 647 8.42 -23.73 -29.23
C PRO A 647 7.66 -24.58 -30.27
N PRO A 648 8.05 -25.86 -30.48
CA PRO A 648 7.47 -26.70 -31.53
C PRO A 648 5.94 -26.84 -31.49
N ALA A 649 5.34 -26.75 -30.30
CA ALA A 649 3.90 -26.83 -30.12
C ALA A 649 3.12 -25.70 -30.83
N PHE A 650 3.72 -24.51 -30.98
CA PHE A 650 3.07 -23.35 -31.61
C PHE A 650 3.33 -23.27 -33.11
N LEU A 651 4.41 -23.89 -33.60
CA LEU A 651 4.84 -23.78 -35.00
C LEU A 651 3.74 -24.11 -36.02
N PRO A 652 2.93 -25.19 -35.88
CA PRO A 652 1.89 -25.49 -36.86
C PRO A 652 0.78 -24.44 -36.96
N GLN A 653 0.56 -23.66 -35.90
CA GLN A 653 -0.45 -22.60 -35.88
C GLN A 653 0.14 -21.28 -36.39
N VAL A 654 1.34 -20.93 -35.92
CA VAL A 654 2.07 -19.75 -36.41
C VAL A 654 2.30 -19.85 -37.93
N MET A 655 2.74 -21.01 -38.43
CA MET A 655 2.94 -21.24 -39.88
C MET A 655 1.64 -21.19 -40.69
N ARG A 656 0.47 -21.33 -40.07
CA ARG A 656 -0.82 -21.14 -40.76
C ARG A 656 -1.23 -19.68 -40.86
N GLU A 657 -0.74 -18.82 -39.97
CA GLU A 657 -1.04 -17.39 -39.96
C GLU A 657 -0.05 -16.55 -40.77
N LEU A 658 1.18 -17.05 -40.96
CA LEU A 658 2.21 -16.48 -41.85
C LEU A 658 1.86 -16.75 -43.32
#